data_AF-A7AVW4-F1
#
_entry.id   AF-A7AVW4-F1
#
_cell.length_a   1.000
_cell.length_b   1.000
_cell.length_c   1.000
_cell.angle_alpha   90.00
_cell.angle_beta   90.00
_cell.angle_gamma   90.00
#
_symmetry.space_group_name_H-M   'P 1'
#
loop_
_entity.id
_entity.type
_entity.pdbx_description
1 polymer ?
#
loop_
_entity_poly.entity_id
_entity_poly.type
_entity_poly.pdbx_seq_one_letter_code
_entity_poly.pdbx_strand_id
1 'polypeptide(L)'
;MALHSSQTFAFSDNYFGINAKYFKGIDKKLQTFTQLGFFNEALCDSPSSASASSACASEVFTAPRIYLDDVDVKRPLCRDAKYLDPKLLREFFESQGVDIGDFDCDVMFRNHKFREMMEHMRHLVSLTVAYEDPDPSAFVLKKPGKNQADIELAKDKTATYKAYDSDFEIKYISPNLVKSTPTAAAPSFYHLFTAVADGVERVLSTNVDYNEEDFEYLQQACNQIELFTGGSVKGLDVVRDILRDYSLLNMIHLTESGSKANDLKSVLDTVGAVNRDFKLRGKVKSDLGVSFSPGGFLLSTYVGFVDYMVDLNVINMTTPLAGGSAGSMTVSYASMHGTDRAYMMHVIESLCHNMRNTKVFCNLDLNVLHYMKYVMAPDSYKGFNERIGKVRINYAARVNGKFKPRYVVEVDSDDDLVDAIRSSCNVPNYYTVGPIKFKGDRNYDGIFATDGYFAGATKVIGAHRTVRFMSMSIGYGRAVKKNLQNDVANPFLQTKDKYFIHYLRLKSLQRMLMLRRYKYARVDNLAEWEKELDLSIKVCHAVSKGASTTKEAGNIIDEWTRLISRKPRKHPSNTKQDEDSMFKSHKTCKLARLFKLVLASESELGVGQESKYHAGAFKGSLDGVPIMKVFGAPTYNWGCGKIDFLATPRSLIDWLFYEKSLLTRSLTEGTNSCVDEEIELLLDLSHHLGPPPSLTYYYTEFPSLLLSSLVKVKNTVPAFYPATLHDIRHFFDVGRTIAFRWLLGDYIAFENWIHLRVRQLIETPVSGVITEDCKGKCCPSSDDYINPIHKMQFERLDETMKLMDQGKIDELKTSFKQRSKSKGTAKMLFQRQNHLVRRAILFDVVDSHFTHILGHTHFWIQ
;
A
#
# COMPACT_ATOMS: atom_id res chain seq x y z
N MET A 1 23.44 35.58 11.54
CA MET A 1 24.34 34.73 10.73
C MET A 1 23.78 34.68 9.32
N ALA A 2 24.38 35.41 8.38
CA ALA A 2 24.02 35.34 6.96
C ALA A 2 24.66 34.08 6.35
N LEU A 3 23.89 33.04 6.12
CA LEU A 3 24.30 31.90 5.31
C LEU A 3 24.12 32.31 3.85
N HIS A 4 25.22 32.55 3.14
CA HIS A 4 25.21 32.86 1.72
C HIS A 4 24.49 31.76 0.92
N SER A 5 23.51 32.17 0.12
CA SER A 5 22.57 31.37 -0.68
C SER A 5 23.17 30.73 -1.94
N SER A 6 24.49 30.62 -2.07
CA SER A 6 25.14 30.24 -3.33
C SER A 6 25.55 28.76 -3.44
N GLN A 7 25.28 27.91 -2.44
CA GLN A 7 25.33 26.47 -2.69
C GLN A 7 24.02 26.05 -3.38
N THR A 8 24.02 26.13 -4.71
CA THR A 8 23.10 25.37 -5.55
C THR A 8 23.08 23.93 -5.04
N PHE A 9 21.91 23.46 -4.63
CA PHE A 9 21.65 22.07 -4.26
C PHE A 9 21.71 21.22 -5.54
N ALA A 10 22.88 21.11 -6.15
CA ALA A 10 23.10 20.23 -7.27
C ALA A 10 22.99 18.78 -6.79
N PHE A 11 22.28 17.95 -7.56
CA PHE A 11 22.31 16.50 -7.45
C PHE A 11 23.75 16.06 -7.28
N SER A 12 24.10 15.41 -6.16
CA SER A 12 25.51 15.10 -5.93
C SER A 12 26.00 14.11 -6.99
N ASP A 13 27.10 14.41 -7.67
CA ASP A 13 27.73 13.54 -8.68
C ASP A 13 28.04 12.11 -8.15
N ASN A 14 28.09 11.91 -6.83
CA ASN A 14 28.31 10.62 -6.17
C ASN A 14 27.04 9.76 -5.98
N TYR A 15 25.91 10.15 -6.59
CA TYR A 15 24.63 9.43 -6.50
C TYR A 15 24.76 7.97 -6.96
N PHE A 16 25.42 7.76 -8.10
CA PHE A 16 25.57 6.43 -8.73
C PHE A 16 26.57 5.54 -8.00
N GLY A 17 27.61 6.14 -7.40
CA GLY A 17 28.56 5.41 -6.56
C GLY A 17 27.91 4.80 -5.33
N ILE A 18 26.77 5.34 -4.85
CA ILE A 18 26.02 4.78 -3.72
C ILE A 18 25.16 3.60 -4.17
N ASN A 19 24.42 3.72 -5.28
CA ASN A 19 23.59 2.62 -5.78
C ASN A 19 24.41 1.44 -6.31
N ALA A 20 25.51 1.69 -7.05
CA ALA A 20 26.40 0.65 -7.54
C ALA A 20 27.04 -0.17 -6.40
N LYS A 21 27.25 0.43 -5.22
CA LYS A 21 27.74 -0.30 -4.04
C LYS A 21 26.76 -1.38 -3.57
N TYR A 22 25.45 -1.21 -3.76
CA TYR A 22 24.46 -2.22 -3.38
C TYR A 22 24.52 -3.46 -4.28
N PHE A 23 24.88 -3.28 -5.55
CA PHE A 23 24.89 -4.37 -6.53
C PHE A 23 26.26 -5.03 -6.70
N LYS A 24 27.36 -4.35 -6.37
CA LYS A 24 28.72 -4.86 -6.56
C LYS A 24 28.95 -6.27 -5.97
N GLY A 25 28.41 -6.57 -4.80
CA GLY A 25 28.50 -7.90 -4.19
C GLY A 25 27.70 -8.96 -4.96
N ILE A 26 26.48 -8.60 -5.36
CA ILE A 26 25.59 -9.44 -6.16
C ILE A 26 26.21 -9.72 -7.54
N ASP A 27 26.80 -8.72 -8.19
CA ASP A 27 27.46 -8.86 -9.48
C ASP A 27 28.64 -9.85 -9.40
N LYS A 28 29.42 -9.81 -8.31
CA LYS A 28 30.47 -10.79 -8.05
C LYS A 28 29.90 -12.21 -7.91
N LYS A 29 28.78 -12.38 -7.22
CA LYS A 29 28.09 -13.68 -7.11
C LYS A 29 27.54 -14.18 -8.44
N LEU A 30 26.98 -13.29 -9.25
CA LEU A 30 26.51 -13.62 -10.60
C LEU A 30 27.63 -14.16 -11.48
N GLN A 31 28.83 -13.56 -11.42
CA GLN A 31 30.00 -14.07 -12.14
C GLN A 31 30.39 -15.48 -11.68
N THR A 32 30.38 -15.74 -10.37
CA THR A 32 30.61 -17.09 -9.82
C THR A 32 29.55 -18.08 -10.32
N PHE A 33 28.28 -17.70 -10.40
CA PHE A 33 27.22 -18.59 -10.87
C PHE A 33 27.31 -18.88 -12.37
N THR A 34 27.73 -17.90 -13.17
CA THR A 34 28.04 -18.14 -14.60
C THR A 34 29.13 -19.21 -14.75
N GLN A 35 30.16 -19.20 -13.89
CA GLN A 35 31.21 -20.23 -13.89
C GLN A 35 30.70 -21.62 -13.50
N LEU A 36 29.61 -21.71 -12.72
CA LEU A 36 28.98 -22.97 -12.31
C LEU A 36 28.10 -23.60 -13.42
N GLY A 37 27.95 -22.95 -14.58
CA GLY A 37 27.16 -23.47 -15.70
C GLY A 37 25.78 -22.84 -15.84
N PHE A 38 25.45 -21.79 -15.07
CA PHE A 38 24.34 -20.91 -15.49
C PHE A 38 24.66 -20.33 -16.86
N PHE A 39 23.69 -20.41 -17.77
CA PHE A 39 23.81 -19.98 -19.17
C PHE A 39 24.54 -18.63 -19.30
N ASN A 40 25.38 -18.52 -20.33
CA ASN A 40 25.95 -17.24 -20.71
C ASN A 40 24.80 -16.33 -21.17
N GLU A 41 24.64 -15.19 -20.52
CA GLU A 41 23.59 -14.21 -20.82
C GLU A 41 23.64 -13.77 -22.30
N ALA A 42 24.82 -13.84 -22.93
CA ALA A 42 25.01 -13.62 -24.36
C ALA A 42 24.19 -14.56 -25.28
N LEU A 43 23.76 -15.74 -24.81
CA LEU A 43 22.90 -16.66 -25.58
C LEU A 43 21.44 -16.20 -25.60
N CYS A 44 21.03 -15.38 -24.63
CA CYS A 44 19.69 -14.81 -24.55
C CYS A 44 19.52 -13.52 -25.36
N ASP A 45 20.64 -12.92 -25.76
CA ASP A 45 20.72 -11.72 -26.60
C ASP A 45 20.87 -12.12 -28.07
N SER A 46 19.84 -12.71 -28.69
CA SER A 46 19.90 -12.99 -30.13
C SER A 46 19.87 -11.67 -30.94
N PRO A 47 20.75 -11.47 -31.94
CA PRO A 47 20.80 -10.25 -32.74
C PRO A 47 19.58 -10.04 -33.66
N SER A 48 18.64 -10.99 -33.73
CA SER A 48 17.46 -10.88 -34.61
C SER A 48 16.38 -9.91 -34.12
N SER A 49 16.48 -9.40 -32.88
CA SER A 49 15.67 -8.27 -32.40
C SER A 49 16.42 -6.93 -32.48
N ALA A 50 17.63 -6.88 -33.06
CA ALA A 50 18.42 -5.66 -33.16
C ALA A 50 17.82 -4.58 -34.08
N SER A 51 16.71 -4.85 -34.76
CA SER A 51 15.93 -3.82 -35.46
C SER A 51 14.80 -3.18 -34.62
N ALA A 52 14.66 -3.54 -33.34
CA ALA A 52 13.75 -2.85 -32.40
C ALA A 52 14.18 -2.88 -30.92
N SER A 53 15.19 -3.66 -30.55
CA SER A 53 15.76 -3.74 -29.19
C SER A 53 17.25 -3.44 -29.17
N SER A 54 17.66 -2.35 -29.81
CA SER A 54 19.04 -1.87 -29.77
C SER A 54 19.48 -1.59 -28.33
N ALA A 55 20.65 -2.13 -27.97
CA ALA A 55 21.53 -1.69 -26.86
C ALA A 55 21.16 -2.08 -25.41
N CYS A 56 21.51 -3.31 -25.01
CA CYS A 56 22.16 -3.53 -23.70
C CYS A 56 23.66 -3.17 -23.77
N ALA A 57 24.00 -2.05 -24.44
CA ALA A 57 25.19 -1.33 -24.03
C ALA A 57 24.95 -0.91 -22.58
N SER A 58 25.98 -0.92 -21.74
CA SER A 58 25.92 -0.28 -20.44
C SER A 58 25.64 1.21 -20.66
N GLU A 59 24.37 1.57 -20.77
CA GLU A 59 23.92 2.93 -20.95
C GLU A 59 24.32 3.70 -19.69
N VAL A 60 25.19 4.68 -19.89
CA VAL A 60 25.60 5.62 -18.86
C VAL A 60 24.36 6.47 -18.55
N PHE A 61 23.62 6.04 -17.54
CA PHE A 61 22.49 6.78 -17.01
C PHE A 61 22.95 8.15 -16.53
N THR A 62 22.34 9.19 -17.08
CA THR A 62 22.50 10.59 -16.68
C THR A 62 21.50 10.92 -15.58
N ALA A 63 21.83 11.87 -14.72
CA ALA A 63 21.06 12.32 -13.55
C ALA A 63 19.50 12.28 -13.69
N PRO A 64 18.75 12.17 -12.57
CA PRO A 64 17.28 12.17 -12.62
C PRO A 64 16.75 13.36 -13.42
N ARG A 65 15.87 13.10 -14.39
CA ARG A 65 15.17 14.17 -15.11
C ARG A 65 14.01 14.66 -14.25
N ILE A 66 14.02 15.95 -13.93
CA ILE A 66 12.89 16.60 -13.27
C ILE A 66 12.01 17.23 -14.33
N TYR A 67 10.72 16.96 -14.25
CA TYR A 67 9.74 17.52 -15.14
C TYR A 67 8.95 18.63 -14.46
N LEU A 68 8.90 19.77 -15.15
CA LEU A 68 8.04 20.87 -14.77
C LEU A 68 6.84 20.90 -15.72
N ASP A 69 5.63 20.73 -15.18
CA ASP A 69 4.41 21.11 -15.89
C ASP A 69 3.65 22.19 -15.14
N ASP A 70 2.78 22.92 -15.82
CA ASP A 70 1.79 23.69 -15.09
C ASP A 70 0.87 22.71 -14.36
N VAL A 71 0.65 22.96 -13.08
CA VAL A 71 -0.31 22.18 -12.32
C VAL A 71 -1.68 22.62 -12.77
N ASP A 72 -2.44 21.77 -13.46
CA ASP A 72 -3.82 22.09 -13.80
C ASP A 72 -4.66 22.12 -12.51
N VAL A 73 -4.99 23.34 -12.09
CA VAL A 73 -5.80 23.60 -10.89
C VAL A 73 -7.30 23.52 -11.22
N LYS A 74 -7.70 23.37 -12.50
CA LYS A 74 -9.11 23.32 -12.88
C LYS A 74 -9.75 22.07 -12.31
N ARG A 75 -10.48 22.27 -11.21
CA ARG A 75 -11.30 21.26 -10.55
C ARG A 75 -12.70 21.34 -11.10
N PRO A 76 -13.22 20.26 -11.69
CA PRO A 76 -14.63 20.14 -11.85
C PRO A 76 -15.06 18.96 -11.00
N LEU A 77 -14.91 19.02 -9.68
CA LEU A 77 -15.60 18.06 -8.80
C LEU A 77 -17.10 18.08 -9.14
N CYS A 78 -17.64 19.25 -9.51
CA CYS A 78 -19.00 19.38 -10.03
C CYS A 78 -19.24 18.75 -11.41
N ARG A 79 -18.24 18.35 -12.20
CA ARG A 79 -18.48 17.48 -13.38
C ARG A 79 -19.01 16.12 -12.94
N ASP A 80 -18.65 15.66 -11.75
CA ASP A 80 -19.14 14.39 -11.22
C ASP A 80 -20.54 14.54 -10.59
N ALA A 81 -21.05 15.75 -10.39
CA ALA A 81 -22.42 15.96 -9.90
C ALA A 81 -23.48 15.45 -10.89
N LYS A 82 -23.11 15.27 -12.17
CA LYS A 82 -23.96 14.65 -13.20
C LYS A 82 -24.33 13.18 -12.92
N TYR A 83 -23.67 12.54 -11.96
CA TYR A 83 -23.97 11.18 -11.51
C TYR A 83 -25.03 11.16 -10.38
N LEU A 84 -25.41 12.32 -9.85
CA LEU A 84 -26.43 12.47 -8.82
C LEU A 84 -27.79 12.76 -9.46
N ASP A 85 -28.86 12.29 -8.82
CA ASP A 85 -30.23 12.61 -9.19
C ASP A 85 -30.54 14.07 -8.78
N PRO A 86 -30.84 14.97 -9.73
CA PRO A 86 -31.11 16.37 -9.43
C PRO A 86 -32.26 16.58 -8.44
N LYS A 87 -33.31 15.75 -8.51
CA LYS A 87 -34.47 15.85 -7.63
C LYS A 87 -34.08 15.50 -6.19
N LEU A 88 -33.40 14.36 -6.00
CA LEU A 88 -32.96 13.92 -4.68
C LEU A 88 -31.91 14.88 -4.09
N LEU A 89 -31.06 15.45 -4.95
CA LEU A 89 -30.09 16.45 -4.53
C LEU A 89 -30.77 17.74 -4.04
N ARG A 90 -31.84 18.18 -4.72
CA ARG A 90 -32.65 19.32 -4.26
C ARG A 90 -33.32 19.03 -2.93
N GLU A 91 -33.96 17.87 -2.78
CA GLU A 91 -34.56 17.44 -1.51
C GLU A 91 -33.52 17.38 -0.37
N PHE A 92 -32.31 16.91 -0.66
CA PHE A 92 -31.20 16.89 0.30
C PHE A 92 -30.81 18.30 0.78
N PHE A 93 -30.65 19.27 -0.13
CA PHE A 93 -30.30 20.63 0.26
C PHE A 93 -31.47 21.38 0.93
N GLU A 94 -32.71 21.17 0.47
CA GLU A 94 -33.92 21.69 1.12
C GLU A 94 -34.05 21.17 2.55
N SER A 95 -33.76 19.89 2.79
CA SER A 95 -33.74 19.31 4.15
C SER A 95 -32.71 19.95 5.08
N GLN A 96 -31.70 20.62 4.53
CA GLN A 96 -30.68 21.35 5.26
C GLN A 96 -30.93 22.87 5.27
N GLY A 97 -32.09 23.31 4.79
CA GLY A 97 -32.47 24.73 4.74
C GLY A 97 -31.71 25.55 3.70
N VAL A 98 -31.14 24.90 2.68
CA VAL A 98 -30.43 25.57 1.58
C VAL A 98 -31.29 25.50 0.32
N ASP A 99 -31.79 26.65 -0.14
CA ASP A 99 -32.49 26.76 -1.41
C ASP A 99 -31.47 26.80 -2.56
N ILE A 100 -31.40 25.71 -3.31
CA ILE A 100 -30.61 25.61 -4.55
C ILE A 100 -31.53 25.81 -5.76
N GLY A 101 -31.97 27.05 -5.99
CA GLY A 101 -32.82 27.39 -7.14
C GLY A 101 -32.23 26.88 -8.46
N ASP A 102 -31.01 27.32 -8.78
CA ASP A 102 -30.15 26.74 -9.82
C ASP A 102 -29.01 25.93 -9.18
N PHE A 103 -28.56 24.86 -9.86
CA PHE A 103 -27.43 24.03 -9.43
C PHE A 103 -26.10 24.78 -9.56
N ASP A 104 -25.91 25.82 -8.75
CA ASP A 104 -24.63 26.50 -8.62
C ASP A 104 -23.67 25.63 -7.80
N CYS A 105 -22.64 25.14 -8.49
CA CYS A 105 -21.56 24.37 -7.92
C CYS A 105 -20.93 25.07 -6.70
N ASP A 106 -20.73 26.38 -6.75
CA ASP A 106 -20.05 27.12 -5.67
C ASP A 106 -20.90 27.19 -4.41
N VAL A 107 -22.23 27.18 -4.54
CA VAL A 107 -23.17 27.13 -3.41
C VAL A 107 -23.17 25.72 -2.81
N MET A 108 -23.33 24.68 -3.63
CA MET A 108 -23.36 23.29 -3.16
C MET A 108 -22.04 22.88 -2.50
N PHE A 109 -20.91 23.35 -3.04
CA PHE A 109 -19.58 23.02 -2.52
C PHE A 109 -19.29 23.64 -1.15
N ARG A 110 -20.15 24.54 -0.63
CA ARG A 110 -20.05 25.01 0.76
C ARG A 110 -20.47 23.95 1.77
N ASN A 111 -21.24 22.95 1.35
CA ASN A 111 -21.70 21.87 2.20
C ASN A 111 -20.64 20.76 2.31
N HIS A 112 -20.22 20.40 3.53
CA HIS A 112 -19.16 19.41 3.74
C HIS A 112 -19.57 17.98 3.39
N LYS A 113 -20.84 17.60 3.63
CA LYS A 113 -21.38 16.29 3.26
C LYS A 113 -21.37 16.12 1.74
N PHE A 114 -21.82 17.16 1.02
CA PHE A 114 -21.78 17.15 -0.44
C PHE A 114 -20.34 17.01 -0.96
N ARG A 115 -19.37 17.73 -0.38
CA ARG A 115 -17.96 17.57 -0.74
C ARG A 115 -17.47 16.14 -0.55
N GLU A 116 -17.82 15.49 0.56
CA GLU A 116 -17.47 14.08 0.80
C GLU A 116 -18.14 13.13 -0.22
N MET A 117 -19.42 13.35 -0.53
CA MET A 117 -20.12 12.59 -1.57
C MET A 117 -19.44 12.74 -2.94
N MET A 118 -19.00 13.95 -3.28
CA MET A 118 -18.25 14.20 -4.51
C MET A 118 -16.89 13.48 -4.52
N GLU A 119 -16.23 13.30 -3.38
CA GLU A 119 -15.03 12.47 -3.28
C GLU A 119 -15.32 10.98 -3.49
N HIS A 120 -16.45 10.48 -2.98
CA HIS A 120 -16.90 9.11 -3.27
C HIS A 120 -17.20 8.93 -4.76
N MET A 121 -17.89 9.90 -5.38
CA MET A 121 -18.15 9.90 -6.83
C MET A 121 -16.85 9.94 -7.63
N ARG A 122 -15.92 10.80 -7.23
CA ARG A 122 -14.60 10.92 -7.84
C ARG A 122 -13.85 9.57 -7.84
N HIS A 123 -13.91 8.83 -6.73
CA HIS A 123 -13.38 7.47 -6.66
C HIS A 123 -14.07 6.56 -7.67
N LEU A 124 -15.40 6.50 -7.72
CA LEU A 124 -16.14 5.67 -8.69
C LEU A 124 -15.81 6.03 -10.15
N VAL A 125 -15.75 7.31 -10.47
CA VAL A 125 -15.41 7.79 -11.81
C VAL A 125 -13.97 7.43 -12.16
N SER A 126 -13.02 7.52 -11.23
CA SER A 126 -11.64 7.07 -11.46
C SER A 126 -11.56 5.58 -11.85
N LEU A 127 -12.50 4.77 -11.34
CA LEU A 127 -12.66 3.36 -11.67
C LEU A 127 -13.35 3.10 -13.01
N THR A 128 -13.68 4.12 -13.80
CA THR A 128 -14.14 3.94 -15.19
C THR A 128 -13.04 4.18 -16.21
N VAL A 129 -12.16 5.17 -15.97
CA VAL A 129 -11.14 5.62 -16.92
C VAL A 129 -10.15 4.49 -17.22
N ALA A 130 -10.08 3.99 -18.45
CA ALA A 130 -9.09 2.97 -18.84
C ALA A 130 -7.67 3.53 -18.74
N TYR A 131 -6.68 2.69 -18.38
CA TYR A 131 -5.27 3.05 -18.49
C TYR A 131 -4.79 2.43 -19.80
N GLU A 132 -4.38 3.23 -20.76
CA GLU A 132 -3.42 2.73 -21.72
C GLU A 132 -2.05 2.93 -21.06
N ASP A 133 -1.42 1.84 -20.63
CA ASP A 133 -0.01 1.91 -20.25
C ASP A 133 0.72 2.43 -21.49
N PRO A 134 1.32 3.64 -21.43
CA PRO A 134 2.01 4.21 -22.58
C PRO A 134 3.11 3.23 -22.98
N ASP A 135 3.29 3.06 -24.29
CA ASP A 135 4.18 2.05 -24.83
C ASP A 135 5.57 2.18 -24.17
N PRO A 136 6.04 1.16 -23.42
CA PRO A 136 7.35 1.21 -22.77
C PRO A 136 8.51 1.35 -23.77
N SER A 137 8.27 1.16 -25.07
CA SER A 137 9.24 1.40 -26.14
C SER A 137 9.37 2.86 -26.58
N ALA A 138 8.49 3.77 -26.13
CA ALA A 138 8.48 5.16 -26.59
C ALA A 138 9.70 5.99 -26.14
N PHE A 139 10.45 5.55 -25.12
CA PHE A 139 11.57 6.32 -24.59
C PHE A 139 12.81 5.44 -24.34
N VAL A 140 13.64 5.29 -25.38
CA VAL A 140 15.05 4.90 -25.22
C VAL A 140 15.72 5.97 -24.35
N LEU A 141 16.44 5.55 -23.30
CA LEU A 141 17.24 6.42 -22.43
C LEU A 141 18.24 7.24 -23.26
N LYS A 142 17.85 8.44 -23.68
CA LYS A 142 18.76 9.35 -24.38
C LYS A 142 19.64 10.04 -23.34
N LYS A 143 20.94 9.76 -23.41
CA LYS A 143 21.96 10.57 -22.75
C LYS A 143 21.77 12.03 -23.20
N PRO A 144 21.44 12.98 -22.32
CA PRO A 144 21.41 14.37 -22.67
C PRO A 144 22.77 14.79 -23.23
N GLY A 145 22.77 15.58 -24.30
CA GLY A 145 24.00 16.22 -24.77
C GLY A 145 24.66 17.00 -23.63
N LYS A 146 25.96 17.26 -23.69
CA LYS A 146 26.71 18.01 -22.65
C LYS A 146 26.09 19.38 -22.25
N ASN A 147 25.12 19.87 -23.01
CA ASN A 147 24.43 21.15 -22.84
C ASN A 147 22.89 21.02 -22.65
N GLN A 148 22.34 19.81 -22.44
CA GLN A 148 20.91 19.63 -22.16
C GLN A 148 20.63 19.77 -20.66
N ALA A 149 19.50 20.38 -20.31
CA ALA A 149 19.11 20.63 -18.93
C ALA A 149 18.58 19.34 -18.27
N ASP A 150 18.91 19.12 -16.98
CA ASP A 150 18.32 18.06 -16.15
C ASP A 150 16.84 18.33 -15.80
N ILE A 151 16.32 19.48 -16.23
CA ILE A 151 14.95 19.95 -16.02
C ILE A 151 14.28 20.16 -17.38
N GLU A 152 13.14 19.50 -17.61
CA GLU A 152 12.38 19.58 -18.86
C GLU A 152 10.89 19.86 -18.63
N LEU A 153 10.17 20.32 -19.66
CA LEU A 153 8.71 20.42 -19.60
C LEU A 153 8.05 19.03 -19.76
N ALA A 154 6.98 18.78 -19.00
CA ALA A 154 6.33 17.48 -18.97
C ALA A 154 5.31 17.28 -20.11
N LYS A 155 4.42 18.25 -20.37
CA LYS A 155 3.37 18.31 -21.43
C LYS A 155 3.01 16.98 -22.09
N ASP A 156 2.52 16.02 -21.30
CA ASP A 156 2.07 14.67 -21.71
C ASP A 156 3.14 13.56 -21.80
N LYS A 157 4.25 13.70 -21.08
CA LYS A 157 5.25 12.64 -20.95
C LYS A 157 4.82 11.56 -19.96
N THR A 158 5.18 10.33 -20.30
CA THR A 158 5.05 9.15 -19.46
C THR A 158 6.19 8.18 -19.74
N ALA A 159 6.64 7.44 -18.75
CA ALA A 159 7.65 6.40 -18.92
C ALA A 159 7.39 5.23 -17.96
N THR A 160 7.76 4.02 -18.37
CA THR A 160 7.67 2.83 -17.52
C THR A 160 8.96 2.04 -17.61
N TYR A 161 9.57 1.78 -16.46
CA TYR A 161 10.84 1.08 -16.32
C TYR A 161 10.63 -0.25 -15.61
N LYS A 162 11.09 -1.35 -16.20
CA LYS A 162 11.28 -2.60 -15.44
C LYS A 162 12.54 -2.47 -14.60
N ALA A 163 12.36 -2.33 -13.29
CA ALA A 163 13.46 -2.09 -12.38
C ALA A 163 14.01 -3.39 -11.80
N TYR A 164 15.29 -3.36 -11.43
CA TYR A 164 15.97 -4.42 -10.70
C TYR A 164 16.04 -5.79 -11.41
N ASP A 165 15.98 -5.79 -12.75
CA ASP A 165 15.89 -6.99 -13.60
C ASP A 165 14.70 -7.89 -13.24
N SER A 166 13.59 -7.26 -12.88
CA SER A 166 12.37 -7.93 -12.44
C SER A 166 11.14 -7.38 -13.17
N ASP A 167 9.97 -7.94 -12.89
CA ASP A 167 8.68 -7.40 -13.38
C ASP A 167 8.16 -6.25 -12.51
N PHE A 168 8.92 -5.77 -11.51
CA PHE A 168 8.59 -4.57 -10.77
C PHE A 168 8.77 -3.32 -11.65
N GLU A 169 7.74 -2.47 -11.69
CA GLU A 169 7.70 -1.31 -12.57
C GLU A 169 7.90 0.00 -11.81
N ILE A 170 8.79 0.86 -12.31
CA ILE A 170 8.83 2.26 -11.89
C ILE A 170 8.26 3.10 -13.02
N LYS A 171 7.17 3.79 -12.73
CA LYS A 171 6.41 4.58 -13.69
C LYS A 171 6.67 6.06 -13.44
N TYR A 172 6.72 6.83 -14.51
CA TYR A 172 6.59 8.27 -14.49
C TYR A 172 5.33 8.63 -15.28
N ILE A 173 4.47 9.44 -14.70
CA ILE A 173 3.26 9.94 -15.35
C ILE A 173 3.22 11.45 -15.12
N SER A 174 3.22 12.25 -16.18
CA SER A 174 3.06 13.71 -16.04
C SER A 174 1.79 14.03 -15.22
N PRO A 175 1.80 15.01 -14.30
CA PRO A 175 0.64 15.36 -13.48
C PRO A 175 -0.63 15.60 -14.27
N ASN A 176 -0.52 16.12 -15.50
CA ASN A 176 -1.65 16.41 -16.39
C ASN A 176 -2.30 15.14 -16.99
N LEU A 177 -1.59 14.02 -17.01
CA LEU A 177 -2.10 12.72 -17.45
C LEU A 177 -2.56 11.83 -16.28
N VAL A 178 -2.30 12.27 -15.05
CA VAL A 178 -2.71 11.54 -13.86
C VAL A 178 -4.23 11.54 -13.80
N LYS A 179 -4.80 10.34 -13.73
CA LYS A 179 -6.23 10.19 -13.51
C LYS A 179 -6.63 10.89 -12.23
N SER A 180 -7.89 11.29 -12.17
CA SER A 180 -8.54 11.54 -10.90
C SER A 180 -8.22 10.39 -9.94
N THR A 181 -7.54 10.67 -8.83
CA THR A 181 -7.13 9.64 -7.87
C THR A 181 -8.09 9.60 -6.68
N PRO A 182 -8.17 8.45 -6.00
CA PRO A 182 -8.80 8.39 -4.69
C PRO A 182 -8.21 9.47 -3.78
N THR A 183 -9.02 9.97 -2.85
CA THR A 183 -8.58 10.85 -1.77
C THR A 183 -8.65 10.10 -0.44
N ALA A 184 -8.27 10.75 0.65
CA ALA A 184 -8.41 10.16 1.98
C ALA A 184 -9.88 9.95 2.40
N ALA A 185 -10.86 10.34 1.59
CA ALA A 185 -12.28 10.02 1.75
C ALA A 185 -12.69 8.70 1.06
N ALA A 186 -11.80 8.07 0.29
CA ALA A 186 -12.08 6.76 -0.29
C ALA A 186 -12.42 5.73 0.81
N PRO A 187 -13.30 4.75 0.54
CA PRO A 187 -13.65 3.73 1.52
C PRO A 187 -12.52 2.73 1.73
N SER A 188 -12.45 2.17 2.93
CA SER A 188 -11.58 1.02 3.24
C SER A 188 -12.11 -0.25 2.57
N PHE A 189 -11.29 -0.91 1.75
CA PHE A 189 -11.65 -2.19 1.14
C PHE A 189 -11.82 -3.31 2.19
N TYR A 190 -11.04 -3.26 3.26
CA TYR A 190 -11.21 -4.17 4.40
C TYR A 190 -12.62 -4.04 4.99
N HIS A 191 -13.07 -2.82 5.26
CA HIS A 191 -14.38 -2.57 5.87
C HIS A 191 -15.55 -2.73 4.90
N LEU A 192 -15.35 -2.56 3.59
CA LEU A 192 -16.35 -2.94 2.58
C LEU A 192 -16.64 -4.45 2.64
N PHE A 193 -15.61 -5.28 2.73
CA PHE A 193 -15.79 -6.72 2.89
C PHE A 193 -16.37 -7.10 4.26
N THR A 194 -15.93 -6.46 5.34
CA THR A 194 -16.50 -6.69 6.68
C THR A 194 -18.01 -6.37 6.71
N ALA A 195 -18.48 -5.35 5.99
CA ALA A 195 -19.91 -5.04 5.90
C ALA A 195 -20.71 -6.15 5.21
N VAL A 196 -20.17 -6.75 4.13
CA VAL A 196 -20.79 -7.91 3.48
C VAL A 196 -20.82 -9.12 4.42
N ALA A 197 -19.71 -9.41 5.11
CA ALA A 197 -19.64 -10.52 6.07
C ALA A 197 -20.63 -10.34 7.24
N ASP A 198 -20.71 -9.13 7.81
CA ASP A 198 -21.71 -8.76 8.83
C ASP A 198 -23.15 -8.97 8.30
N GLY A 199 -23.41 -8.58 7.04
CA GLY A 199 -24.72 -8.80 6.41
C GLY A 199 -25.08 -10.28 6.28
N VAL A 200 -24.12 -11.12 5.84
CA VAL A 200 -24.34 -12.58 5.75
C VAL A 200 -24.63 -13.16 7.13
N GLU A 201 -23.86 -12.79 8.15
CA GLU A 201 -24.05 -13.28 9.51
C GLU A 201 -25.39 -12.89 10.12
N ARG A 202 -25.85 -11.65 9.89
CA ARG A 202 -27.17 -11.19 10.35
C ARG A 202 -28.29 -12.01 9.73
N VAL A 203 -28.25 -12.17 8.41
CA VAL A 203 -29.22 -12.98 7.65
C VAL A 203 -29.25 -14.42 8.19
N LEU A 204 -28.09 -15.05 8.37
CA LEU A 204 -27.99 -16.43 8.87
C LEU A 204 -28.35 -16.61 10.35
N SER A 205 -28.32 -15.54 11.14
CA SER A 205 -28.67 -15.58 12.57
C SER A 205 -30.19 -15.56 12.81
N THR A 206 -31.00 -15.20 11.80
CA THR A 206 -32.46 -15.17 11.88
C THR A 206 -33.06 -16.55 11.61
N ASN A 207 -33.95 -17.04 12.49
CA ASN A 207 -34.27 -18.47 12.59
C ASN A 207 -35.37 -19.01 11.65
N VAL A 208 -36.14 -18.17 10.94
CA VAL A 208 -37.39 -18.69 10.32
C VAL A 208 -37.75 -18.07 8.97
N ASP A 209 -37.44 -16.81 8.71
CA ASP A 209 -37.58 -16.17 7.39
C ASP A 209 -36.58 -15.01 7.38
N TYR A 210 -35.94 -14.71 6.24
CA TYR A 210 -34.98 -13.61 6.17
C TYR A 210 -35.63 -12.32 6.67
N ASN A 211 -35.08 -11.72 7.72
CA ASN A 211 -35.47 -10.37 8.10
C ASN A 211 -35.22 -9.45 6.89
N GLU A 212 -36.27 -8.78 6.39
CA GLU A 212 -36.18 -7.94 5.20
C GLU A 212 -35.11 -6.86 5.36
N GLU A 213 -34.97 -6.29 6.56
CA GLU A 213 -33.96 -5.27 6.87
C GLU A 213 -32.52 -5.81 6.76
N ASP A 214 -32.26 -7.01 7.28
CA ASP A 214 -30.93 -7.64 7.22
C ASP A 214 -30.58 -8.08 5.79
N PHE A 215 -31.57 -8.54 5.03
CA PHE A 215 -31.39 -8.88 3.63
C PHE A 215 -31.14 -7.63 2.77
N GLU A 216 -31.86 -6.53 3.01
CA GLU A 216 -31.64 -5.24 2.36
C GLU A 216 -30.23 -4.71 2.67
N TYR A 217 -29.81 -4.76 3.93
CA TYR A 217 -28.45 -4.39 4.35
C TYR A 217 -27.39 -5.20 3.58
N LEU A 218 -27.55 -6.53 3.50
CA LEU A 218 -26.63 -7.39 2.75
C LEU A 218 -26.61 -7.04 1.26
N GLN A 219 -27.77 -6.77 0.66
CA GLN A 219 -27.87 -6.39 -0.75
C GLN A 219 -27.17 -5.05 -1.03
N GLN A 220 -27.37 -4.06 -0.16
CA GLN A 220 -26.69 -2.76 -0.24
C GLN A 220 -25.18 -2.91 -0.04
N ALA A 221 -24.73 -3.71 0.92
CA ALA A 221 -23.30 -3.96 1.16
C ALA A 221 -22.65 -4.66 -0.06
N CYS A 222 -23.35 -5.60 -0.68
CA CYS A 222 -22.94 -6.25 -1.93
C CYS A 222 -22.81 -5.24 -3.09
N ASN A 223 -23.74 -4.29 -3.20
CA ASN A 223 -23.68 -3.25 -4.20
C ASN A 223 -22.50 -2.29 -3.95
N GLN A 224 -22.27 -1.89 -2.70
CA GLN A 224 -21.15 -1.02 -2.33
C GLN A 224 -19.80 -1.66 -2.68
N ILE A 225 -19.55 -2.91 -2.29
CA ILE A 225 -18.27 -3.57 -2.60
C ILE A 225 -18.06 -3.73 -4.11
N GLU A 226 -19.12 -4.01 -4.88
CA GLU A 226 -19.02 -4.14 -6.34
C GLU A 226 -18.70 -2.79 -7.00
N LEU A 227 -19.37 -1.72 -6.60
CA LEU A 227 -19.15 -0.38 -7.15
C LEU A 227 -17.74 0.15 -6.81
N PHE A 228 -17.36 0.11 -5.54
CA PHE A 228 -16.11 0.71 -5.08
C PHE A 228 -14.86 -0.11 -5.43
N THR A 229 -15.01 -1.36 -5.89
CA THR A 229 -13.93 -2.16 -6.51
C THR A 229 -13.95 -2.13 -8.04
N GLY A 230 -14.84 -1.32 -8.65
CA GLY A 230 -14.93 -1.15 -10.10
C GLY A 230 -15.34 -2.44 -10.80
N GLY A 231 -16.20 -3.25 -10.16
CA GLY A 231 -16.67 -4.54 -10.65
C GLY A 231 -15.60 -5.65 -10.68
N SER A 232 -14.43 -5.43 -10.09
CA SER A 232 -13.37 -6.44 -9.97
C SER A 232 -13.79 -7.56 -9.02
N VAL A 233 -14.56 -7.21 -7.98
CA VAL A 233 -15.16 -8.12 -7.01
C VAL A 233 -16.68 -7.99 -7.11
N LYS A 234 -17.39 -9.11 -7.24
CA LYS A 234 -18.86 -9.12 -7.27
C LYS A 234 -19.42 -9.50 -5.92
N GLY A 235 -20.42 -8.76 -5.42
CA GLY A 235 -21.04 -9.05 -4.12
C GLY A 235 -21.57 -10.49 -4.02
N LEU A 236 -22.22 -10.99 -5.08
CA LEU A 236 -22.73 -12.36 -5.13
C LEU A 236 -21.63 -13.43 -5.02
N ASP A 237 -20.50 -13.23 -5.70
CA ASP A 237 -19.36 -14.14 -5.62
C ASP A 237 -18.74 -14.09 -4.22
N VAL A 238 -18.75 -12.92 -3.58
CA VAL A 238 -18.30 -12.74 -2.19
C VAL A 238 -19.15 -13.52 -1.21
N VAL A 239 -20.48 -13.46 -1.33
CA VAL A 239 -21.39 -14.24 -0.48
C VAL A 239 -21.17 -15.73 -0.65
N ARG A 240 -21.05 -16.22 -1.90
CA ARG A 240 -20.77 -17.65 -2.15
C ARG A 240 -19.46 -18.12 -1.50
N ASP A 241 -18.42 -17.30 -1.60
CA ASP A 241 -17.13 -17.61 -0.97
C ASP A 241 -17.26 -17.66 0.56
N ILE A 242 -17.93 -16.67 1.19
CA ILE A 242 -18.17 -16.66 2.64
C ILE A 242 -18.91 -17.92 3.08
N LEU A 243 -19.99 -18.29 2.39
CA LEU A 243 -20.76 -19.50 2.72
C LEU A 243 -19.91 -20.76 2.58
N ARG A 244 -19.11 -20.87 1.51
CA ARG A 244 -18.17 -21.98 1.33
C ARG A 244 -17.15 -22.05 2.47
N ASP A 245 -16.59 -20.91 2.86
CA ASP A 245 -15.60 -20.82 3.93
C ASP A 245 -16.19 -21.15 5.30
N TYR A 246 -17.43 -20.74 5.58
CA TYR A 246 -18.18 -21.15 6.78
C TYR A 246 -18.54 -22.63 6.79
N SER A 247 -18.81 -23.21 5.62
CA SER A 247 -19.02 -24.65 5.52
C SER A 247 -17.74 -25.43 5.85
N LEU A 248 -16.56 -24.95 5.43
CA LEU A 248 -15.28 -25.57 5.80
C LEU A 248 -15.01 -25.53 7.30
N LEU A 249 -15.49 -24.49 8.00
CA LEU A 249 -15.40 -24.37 9.45
C LEU A 249 -16.52 -25.09 10.21
N ASN A 250 -17.39 -25.84 9.52
CA ASN A 250 -18.59 -26.48 10.10
C ASN A 250 -19.52 -25.49 10.84
N MET A 251 -19.50 -24.20 10.44
CA MET A 251 -20.41 -23.17 10.95
C MET A 251 -21.77 -23.26 10.26
N ILE A 252 -21.80 -23.72 9.01
CA ILE A 252 -23.03 -23.96 8.25
C ILE A 252 -22.94 -25.27 7.48
N HIS A 253 -24.10 -25.80 7.08
CA HIS A 253 -24.21 -26.92 6.16
C HIS A 253 -24.83 -26.46 4.84
N LEU A 254 -24.12 -26.67 3.73
CA LEU A 254 -24.60 -26.35 2.39
C LEU A 254 -25.27 -27.56 1.73
N THR A 255 -26.38 -27.32 1.03
CA THR A 255 -27.05 -28.33 0.20
C THR A 255 -26.38 -28.45 -1.18
N GLU A 256 -26.26 -29.68 -1.71
CA GLU A 256 -25.52 -29.96 -2.97
C GLU A 256 -26.09 -29.24 -4.21
N SER A 257 -27.33 -28.73 -4.16
CA SER A 257 -28.03 -28.08 -5.27
C SER A 257 -27.55 -26.65 -5.61
N GLY A 258 -26.60 -26.08 -4.85
CA GLY A 258 -26.30 -24.64 -4.87
C GLY A 258 -25.43 -24.09 -6.02
N SER A 259 -24.76 -24.93 -6.80
CA SER A 259 -23.76 -24.46 -7.79
C SER A 259 -24.34 -23.66 -8.97
N LYS A 260 -25.67 -23.61 -9.13
CA LYS A 260 -26.38 -22.91 -10.23
C LYS A 260 -27.16 -21.66 -9.79
N ALA A 261 -27.14 -21.29 -8.52
CA ALA A 261 -27.85 -20.11 -8.02
C ALA A 261 -27.31 -18.82 -8.68
N ASN A 262 -28.18 -17.98 -9.23
CA ASN A 262 -27.80 -16.79 -10.00
C ASN A 262 -28.10 -15.46 -9.29
N ASP A 263 -28.78 -15.51 -8.14
CA ASP A 263 -29.18 -14.34 -7.36
C ASP A 263 -28.85 -14.57 -5.86
N LEU A 264 -28.91 -13.49 -5.08
CA LEU A 264 -28.50 -13.51 -3.68
C LEU A 264 -29.38 -14.43 -2.82
N LYS A 265 -30.69 -14.42 -3.07
CA LYS A 265 -31.65 -15.23 -2.31
C LYS A 265 -31.42 -16.71 -2.57
N SER A 266 -31.32 -17.11 -3.84
CA SER A 266 -31.05 -18.51 -4.19
C SER A 266 -29.69 -19.01 -3.70
N VAL A 267 -28.69 -18.15 -3.53
CA VAL A 267 -27.41 -18.51 -2.89
C VAL A 267 -27.58 -18.76 -1.39
N LEU A 268 -28.34 -17.92 -0.69
CA LEU A 268 -28.60 -18.07 0.74
C LEU A 268 -29.51 -19.29 1.03
N ASP A 269 -30.46 -19.60 0.14
CA ASP A 269 -31.34 -20.78 0.23
C ASP A 269 -30.56 -22.11 0.17
N THR A 270 -29.28 -22.08 -0.22
CA THR A 270 -28.42 -23.27 -0.20
C THR A 270 -28.03 -23.69 1.22
N VAL A 271 -28.16 -22.81 2.20
CA VAL A 271 -27.81 -23.08 3.61
C VAL A 271 -28.90 -23.91 4.24
N GLY A 272 -28.64 -25.20 4.43
CA GLY A 272 -29.61 -26.15 5.00
C GLY A 272 -29.62 -26.14 6.53
N ALA A 273 -28.51 -25.79 7.18
CA ALA A 273 -28.43 -25.63 8.62
C ALA A 273 -27.33 -24.64 9.02
N VAL A 274 -27.54 -23.97 10.16
CA VAL A 274 -26.58 -23.07 10.78
C VAL A 274 -26.23 -23.62 12.16
N ASN A 275 -24.94 -23.85 12.41
CA ASN A 275 -24.42 -24.18 13.72
C ASN A 275 -24.33 -22.87 14.52
N ARG A 276 -25.28 -22.64 15.43
CA ARG A 276 -25.51 -21.34 16.08
C ARG A 276 -24.30 -20.96 16.95
N ASP A 277 -23.57 -19.91 16.54
CA ASP A 277 -22.71 -19.06 17.38
C ASP A 277 -22.05 -17.91 16.56
N PHE A 278 -22.75 -17.35 15.57
CA PHE A 278 -22.23 -16.15 14.88
C PHE A 278 -22.19 -14.97 15.86
N LYS A 279 -21.00 -14.42 16.08
CA LYS A 279 -20.84 -13.16 16.81
C LYS A 279 -20.86 -12.01 15.82
N LEU A 280 -21.60 -10.95 16.14
CA LEU A 280 -21.58 -9.72 15.36
C LEU A 280 -20.14 -9.23 15.20
N ARG A 281 -19.69 -9.12 13.94
CA ARG A 281 -18.38 -8.55 13.60
C ARG A 281 -18.38 -7.05 13.78
N GLY A 282 -17.19 -6.51 14.08
CA GLY A 282 -16.99 -5.08 14.10
C GLY A 282 -15.78 -4.65 14.90
N LYS A 283 -14.96 -3.79 14.31
CA LYS A 283 -13.89 -3.08 15.02
C LYS A 283 -14.36 -1.67 15.34
N VAL A 284 -14.17 -1.24 16.59
CA VAL A 284 -14.42 0.15 17.04
C VAL A 284 -13.17 1.02 16.94
N LYS A 285 -12.01 0.42 16.66
CA LYS A 285 -10.73 1.10 16.45
C LYS A 285 -10.12 0.64 15.14
N SER A 286 -9.52 1.59 14.42
CA SER A 286 -8.70 1.26 13.27
C SER A 286 -7.48 0.48 13.72
N ASP A 287 -7.02 -0.41 12.85
CA ASP A 287 -5.81 -1.16 13.05
C ASP A 287 -4.56 -0.26 12.97
N LEU A 288 -4.58 0.70 12.04
CA LEU A 288 -3.49 1.62 11.75
C LEU A 288 -3.95 3.09 11.80
N GLY A 289 -3.14 3.94 12.43
CA GLY A 289 -3.21 5.39 12.30
C GLY A 289 -1.86 5.95 11.87
N VAL A 290 -1.87 7.15 11.28
CA VAL A 290 -0.66 7.81 10.79
C VAL A 290 -0.43 9.13 11.51
N SER A 291 0.76 9.34 12.05
CA SER A 291 1.16 10.60 12.66
C SER A 291 2.30 11.25 11.88
N PHE A 292 2.12 12.52 11.54
CA PHE A 292 3.06 13.33 10.79
C PHE A 292 3.82 14.26 11.73
N SER A 293 5.15 14.15 11.71
CA SER A 293 6.00 15.05 12.50
C SER A 293 5.97 16.49 11.95
N PRO A 294 6.53 17.45 12.69
CA PRO A 294 6.98 18.71 12.15
C PRO A 294 8.00 18.52 11.02
N GLY A 295 8.00 19.44 10.06
CA GLY A 295 8.94 19.39 8.93
C GLY A 295 9.17 20.70 8.19
N GLY A 296 8.66 21.82 8.70
CA GLY A 296 8.76 23.12 8.04
C GLY A 296 8.30 23.06 6.57
N PHE A 297 9.14 23.52 5.64
CA PHE A 297 8.82 23.56 4.21
C PHE A 297 8.92 22.22 3.47
N LEU A 298 9.17 21.10 4.17
CA LEU A 298 9.11 19.76 3.56
C LEU A 298 7.68 19.26 3.30
N LEU A 299 6.68 20.16 3.28
CA LEU A 299 5.26 19.87 3.03
C LEU A 299 5.04 18.98 1.81
N SER A 300 5.74 19.21 0.70
CA SER A 300 5.61 18.36 -0.49
C SER A 300 5.98 16.90 -0.23
N THR A 301 6.95 16.64 0.66
CA THR A 301 7.32 15.27 1.07
C THR A 301 6.19 14.60 1.86
N TYR A 302 5.49 15.35 2.71
CA TYR A 302 4.33 14.87 3.45
C TYR A 302 3.16 14.57 2.52
N VAL A 303 2.85 15.47 1.59
CA VAL A 303 1.79 15.25 0.60
C VAL A 303 2.12 14.06 -0.28
N GLY A 304 3.36 13.92 -0.76
CA GLY A 304 3.79 12.74 -1.52
C GLY A 304 3.65 11.44 -0.73
N PHE A 305 3.96 11.45 0.58
CA PHE A 305 3.73 10.28 1.43
C PHE A 305 2.24 9.94 1.54
N VAL A 306 1.38 10.93 1.84
CA VAL A 306 -0.08 10.75 1.92
C VAL A 306 -0.64 10.22 0.61
N ASP A 307 -0.22 10.84 -0.49
CA ASP A 307 -0.67 10.52 -1.85
C ASP A 307 -0.43 9.05 -2.20
N TYR A 308 0.76 8.52 -1.91
CA TYR A 308 1.06 7.10 -2.12
C TYR A 308 0.23 6.19 -1.21
N MET A 309 0.04 6.58 0.05
CA MET A 309 -0.72 5.79 1.01
C MET A 309 -2.22 5.77 0.71
N VAL A 310 -2.74 6.83 0.09
CA VAL A 310 -4.11 6.90 -0.43
C VAL A 310 -4.26 6.03 -1.67
N ASP A 311 -3.32 6.07 -2.63
CA ASP A 311 -3.33 5.20 -3.82
C ASP A 311 -3.41 3.70 -3.43
N LEU A 312 -2.80 3.34 -2.29
CA LEU A 312 -2.80 1.98 -1.74
C LEU A 312 -3.95 1.67 -0.77
N ASN A 313 -4.87 2.60 -0.54
CA ASN A 313 -5.96 2.48 0.42
C ASN A 313 -5.52 2.31 1.90
N VAL A 314 -4.28 2.67 2.25
CA VAL A 314 -3.79 2.67 3.65
C VAL A 314 -4.27 3.90 4.40
N ILE A 315 -4.25 5.08 3.75
CA ILE A 315 -4.98 6.26 4.21
C ILE A 315 -6.28 6.32 3.44
N ASN A 316 -7.38 6.07 4.13
CA ASN A 316 -8.74 6.07 3.62
C ASN A 316 -9.65 6.69 4.70
N MET A 317 -10.97 6.79 4.48
CA MET A 317 -11.87 7.51 5.38
C MET A 317 -11.87 7.02 6.83
N THR A 318 -11.46 5.77 7.08
CA THR A 318 -11.41 5.15 8.41
C THR A 318 -10.06 5.27 9.09
N THR A 319 -9.01 5.71 8.38
CA THR A 319 -7.65 5.83 8.92
C THR A 319 -7.50 7.07 9.80
N PRO A 320 -7.23 6.94 11.11
CA PRO A 320 -6.99 8.08 11.99
C PRO A 320 -5.67 8.78 11.67
N LEU A 321 -5.66 10.10 11.73
CA LEU A 321 -4.52 10.94 11.38
C LEU A 321 -4.13 11.87 12.53
N ALA A 322 -2.83 12.13 12.73
CA ALA A 322 -2.36 13.16 13.64
C ALA A 322 -1.21 13.97 13.04
N GLY A 323 -1.07 15.24 13.41
CA GLY A 323 -0.02 16.08 12.85
C GLY A 323 0.41 17.21 13.78
N GLY A 324 1.72 17.51 13.79
CA GLY A 324 2.27 18.72 14.42
C GLY A 324 2.98 19.59 13.38
N SER A 325 2.84 20.92 13.45
CA SER A 325 3.46 21.87 12.52
C SER A 325 3.10 21.58 11.07
N ALA A 326 4.06 21.44 10.16
CA ALA A 326 3.82 20.98 8.78
C ALA A 326 2.96 19.69 8.69
N GLY A 327 3.10 18.78 9.65
CA GLY A 327 2.24 17.60 9.75
C GLY A 327 0.78 17.95 10.04
N SER A 328 0.50 19.00 10.81
CA SER A 328 -0.87 19.46 11.08
C SER A 328 -1.54 20.01 9.82
N MET A 329 -0.81 20.78 9.00
CA MET A 329 -1.28 21.23 7.69
C MET A 329 -1.59 20.04 6.77
N THR A 330 -0.74 19.01 6.81
CA THR A 330 -0.90 17.79 6.00
C THR A 330 -2.17 17.01 6.38
N VAL A 331 -2.42 16.77 7.68
CA VAL A 331 -3.63 16.04 8.09
C VAL A 331 -4.90 16.85 7.88
N SER A 332 -4.81 18.17 8.00
CA SER A 332 -5.91 19.09 7.72
C SER A 332 -6.24 19.06 6.23
N TYR A 333 -5.22 19.08 5.35
CA TYR A 333 -5.39 18.82 3.93
C TYR A 333 -6.10 17.49 3.67
N ALA A 334 -5.59 16.39 4.21
CA ALA A 334 -6.18 15.07 4.00
C ALA A 334 -7.63 14.98 4.49
N SER A 335 -8.04 15.80 5.46
CA SER A 335 -9.41 15.85 5.97
C SER A 335 -10.33 16.83 5.25
N MET A 336 -9.76 17.84 4.59
CA MET A 336 -10.50 18.85 3.83
C MET A 336 -10.89 18.25 2.48
N HIS A 337 -12.06 17.62 2.42
CA HIS A 337 -12.65 17.12 1.17
C HIS A 337 -12.57 18.18 0.07
N GLY A 338 -12.38 17.74 -1.18
CA GLY A 338 -12.26 18.63 -2.31
C GLY A 338 -10.82 19.00 -2.67
N THR A 339 -9.82 18.41 -2.04
CA THR A 339 -8.41 18.71 -2.27
C THR A 339 -7.68 17.52 -2.87
N ASP A 340 -7.21 17.65 -4.11
CA ASP A 340 -6.35 16.66 -4.76
C ASP A 340 -4.88 17.05 -4.74
N ARG A 341 -4.03 16.09 -5.17
CA ARG A 341 -2.58 16.25 -5.22
C ARG A 341 -2.15 17.48 -6.03
N ALA A 342 -2.81 17.73 -7.16
CA ALA A 342 -2.46 18.83 -8.06
C ALA A 342 -2.69 20.14 -7.34
N TYR A 343 -3.92 20.36 -6.84
CA TYR A 343 -4.21 21.57 -6.09
C TYR A 343 -3.28 21.80 -4.91
N MET A 344 -2.98 20.76 -4.13
CA MET A 344 -2.09 20.94 -3.00
C MET A 344 -0.67 21.27 -3.40
N MET A 345 -0.17 20.69 -4.49
CA MET A 345 1.12 21.08 -5.02
C MET A 345 1.12 22.53 -5.48
N HIS A 346 0.05 23.00 -6.13
CA HIS A 346 -0.10 24.41 -6.48
C HIS A 346 -0.08 25.34 -5.24
N VAL A 347 -0.80 24.97 -4.18
CA VAL A 347 -0.81 25.72 -2.92
C VAL A 347 0.58 25.74 -2.27
N ILE A 348 1.25 24.59 -2.20
CA ILE A 348 2.59 24.48 -1.60
C ILE A 348 3.61 25.29 -2.42
N GLU A 349 3.55 25.20 -3.75
CA GLU A 349 4.41 25.96 -4.66
C GLU A 349 4.23 27.46 -4.47
N SER A 350 2.99 27.91 -4.36
CA SER A 350 2.64 29.32 -4.12
C SER A 350 3.13 29.78 -2.74
N LEU A 351 2.87 28.98 -1.69
CA LEU A 351 3.37 29.25 -0.33
C LEU A 351 4.89 29.38 -0.33
N CYS A 352 5.60 28.42 -0.92
CA CYS A 352 7.04 28.45 -1.01
C CYS A 352 7.56 29.59 -1.90
N HIS A 353 6.82 30.02 -2.93
CA HIS A 353 7.15 31.19 -3.73
C HIS A 353 7.05 32.48 -2.92
N ASN A 354 5.92 32.70 -2.24
CA ASN A 354 5.73 33.87 -1.38
C ASN A 354 6.77 33.95 -0.26
N MET A 355 7.11 32.80 0.33
CA MET A 355 8.12 32.72 1.39
C MET A 355 9.55 32.98 0.88
N ARG A 356 9.85 32.75 -0.41
CA ARG A 356 11.14 33.15 -1.01
C ARG A 356 11.23 34.66 -1.24
N ASN A 357 10.11 35.28 -1.59
CA ASN A 357 10.05 36.70 -1.94
C ASN A 357 9.79 37.62 -0.74
N THR A 358 9.44 37.05 0.42
CA THR A 358 9.19 37.78 1.68
C THR A 358 10.22 37.36 2.74
N LYS A 359 10.46 38.22 3.74
CA LYS A 359 11.31 37.83 4.89
C LYS A 359 10.55 36.81 5.72
N VAL A 360 10.91 35.52 5.62
CA VAL A 360 10.32 34.43 6.43
C VAL A 360 10.36 34.73 7.92
N PHE A 361 11.48 35.29 8.40
CA PHE A 361 11.66 35.67 9.79
C PHE A 361 10.61 36.71 10.20
N CYS A 362 9.84 36.37 11.23
CA CYS A 362 8.71 37.14 11.73
C CYS A 362 7.57 37.38 10.72
N ASN A 363 7.35 36.55 9.68
CA ASN A 363 6.16 36.67 8.81
C ASN A 363 5.47 35.33 8.51
N LEU A 364 5.87 34.23 9.16
CA LEU A 364 5.29 32.90 8.90
C LEU A 364 3.78 32.87 9.17
N ASP A 365 3.28 33.61 10.16
CA ASP A 365 1.85 33.64 10.49
C ASP A 365 0.98 34.17 9.36
N LEU A 366 1.38 35.29 8.75
CA LEU A 366 0.63 35.92 7.68
C LEU A 366 0.47 34.97 6.50
N ASN A 367 1.53 34.22 6.20
CA ASN A 367 1.52 33.23 5.12
C ASN A 367 0.65 32.03 5.48
N VAL A 368 0.83 31.43 6.66
CA VAL A 368 0.00 30.28 7.10
C VAL A 368 -1.47 30.68 7.13
N LEU A 369 -1.81 31.82 7.76
CA LEU A 369 -3.19 32.32 7.82
C LEU A 369 -3.79 32.55 6.43
N HIS A 370 -3.06 33.23 5.54
CA HIS A 370 -3.53 33.51 4.18
C HIS A 370 -3.81 32.22 3.41
N TYR A 371 -2.87 31.28 3.40
CA TYR A 371 -3.03 30.04 2.65
C TYR A 371 -4.05 29.08 3.26
N MET A 372 -4.17 29.01 4.60
CA MET A 372 -5.22 28.20 5.21
C MET A 372 -6.61 28.75 4.89
N LYS A 373 -6.81 30.07 4.94
CA LYS A 373 -8.08 30.70 4.53
C LYS A 373 -8.37 30.55 3.03
N TYR A 374 -7.33 30.46 2.19
CA TYR A 374 -7.47 30.19 0.77
C TYR A 374 -7.87 28.73 0.48
N VAL A 375 -7.34 27.77 1.24
CA VAL A 375 -7.60 26.34 1.02
C VAL A 375 -8.90 25.87 1.67
N MET A 376 -9.28 26.43 2.81
CA MET A 376 -10.44 25.99 3.57
C MET A 376 -11.74 26.48 2.94
N ALA A 377 -12.57 25.53 2.51
CA ALA A 377 -13.96 25.80 2.17
C ALA A 377 -14.78 26.03 3.46
N PRO A 378 -15.91 26.75 3.40
CA PRO A 378 -16.84 26.85 4.53
C PRO A 378 -17.21 25.47 5.08
N ASP A 379 -17.37 25.37 6.40
CA ASP A 379 -17.68 24.14 7.12
C ASP A 379 -16.61 23.03 7.00
N SER A 380 -15.36 23.38 6.68
CA SER A 380 -14.24 22.42 6.68
C SER A 380 -14.05 21.78 8.06
N TYR A 381 -14.30 22.54 9.13
CA TYR A 381 -14.24 22.05 10.51
C TYR A 381 -15.23 20.89 10.79
N LYS A 382 -16.41 20.86 10.13
CA LYS A 382 -17.37 19.75 10.27
C LYS A 382 -16.82 18.48 9.65
N GLY A 383 -16.25 18.56 8.45
CA GLY A 383 -15.56 17.43 7.80
C GLY A 383 -14.41 16.91 8.64
N PHE A 384 -13.64 17.80 9.28
CA PHE A 384 -12.59 17.42 10.23
C PHE A 384 -13.14 16.66 11.45
N ASN A 385 -14.24 17.14 12.07
CA ASN A 385 -14.82 16.54 13.28
C ASN A 385 -15.54 15.20 13.02
N GLU A 386 -16.26 15.11 11.90
CA GLU A 386 -17.17 13.99 11.59
C GLU A 386 -16.50 12.81 10.89
N ARG A 387 -15.27 12.99 10.39
CA ARG A 387 -14.51 11.91 9.75
C ARG A 387 -14.40 10.68 10.67
N ILE A 388 -14.67 9.50 10.11
CA ILE A 388 -14.60 8.21 10.83
C ILE A 388 -13.20 8.01 11.42
N GLY A 389 -12.17 8.11 10.59
CA GLY A 389 -10.78 8.16 11.01
C GLY A 389 -10.44 9.51 11.63
N LYS A 390 -10.65 9.65 12.94
CA LYS A 390 -10.45 10.90 13.69
C LYS A 390 -9.11 11.58 13.38
N VAL A 391 -9.16 12.91 13.26
CA VAL A 391 -7.99 13.76 12.99
C VAL A 391 -7.56 14.46 14.26
N ARG A 392 -6.25 14.62 14.46
CA ARG A 392 -5.66 15.26 15.62
C ARG A 392 -4.61 16.29 15.22
N ILE A 393 -4.74 17.51 15.73
CA ILE A 393 -3.72 18.55 15.61
C ILE A 393 -2.96 18.66 16.94
N ASN A 394 -1.64 18.51 16.90
CA ASN A 394 -0.75 18.56 18.05
C ASN A 394 -0.12 19.96 18.18
N TYR A 395 -0.15 20.54 19.37
CA TYR A 395 0.52 21.81 19.68
C TYR A 395 0.99 21.80 21.14
N ALA A 396 1.69 22.83 21.59
CA ALA A 396 2.14 22.91 22.98
C ALA A 396 1.73 24.22 23.63
N ALA A 397 1.20 24.15 24.84
CA ALA A 397 0.96 25.31 25.68
C ALA A 397 2.19 25.59 26.54
N ARG A 398 2.53 26.86 26.77
CA ARG A 398 3.59 27.22 27.74
C ARG A 398 2.98 27.47 29.11
N VAL A 399 3.23 26.55 30.03
CA VAL A 399 2.72 26.58 31.42
C VAL A 399 3.90 26.55 32.38
N ASN A 400 4.03 27.59 33.22
CA ASN A 400 5.12 27.74 34.20
C ASN A 400 6.52 27.60 33.57
N GLY A 401 6.73 28.21 32.40
CA GLY A 401 8.00 28.18 31.69
C GLY A 401 8.31 26.86 30.96
N LYS A 402 7.49 25.82 31.11
CA LYS A 402 7.63 24.52 30.43
C LYS A 402 6.60 24.38 29.31
N PHE A 403 6.98 23.68 28.24
CA PHE A 403 6.03 23.26 27.21
C PHE A 403 5.23 22.07 27.71
N LYS A 404 3.90 22.16 27.64
CA LYS A 404 2.97 21.07 27.91
C LYS A 404 2.29 20.66 26.61
N PRO A 405 2.35 19.38 26.21
CA PRO A 405 1.62 18.88 25.07
C PRO A 405 0.12 19.16 25.17
N ARG A 406 -0.44 19.63 24.06
CA ARG A 406 -1.87 19.81 23.85
C ARG A 406 -2.24 19.17 22.51
N TYR A 407 -3.49 18.80 22.38
CA TYR A 407 -4.03 18.31 21.13
C TYR A 407 -5.49 18.71 21.02
N VAL A 408 -5.94 18.87 19.79
CA VAL A 408 -7.34 19.08 19.46
C VAL A 408 -7.77 18.01 18.46
N VAL A 409 -8.93 17.42 18.73
CA VAL A 409 -9.58 16.42 17.87
C VAL A 409 -10.93 16.90 17.36
N GLU A 410 -11.46 17.97 17.97
CA GLU A 410 -12.72 18.62 17.61
C GLU A 410 -12.59 20.14 17.80
N VAL A 411 -13.12 20.87 16.83
CA VAL A 411 -13.05 22.33 16.69
C VAL A 411 -14.44 22.90 16.45
N ASP A 412 -14.68 24.13 16.88
CA ASP A 412 -16.05 24.69 16.88
C ASP A 412 -16.41 25.46 15.61
N SER A 413 -15.39 25.88 14.84
CA SER A 413 -15.57 26.65 13.59
C SER A 413 -14.34 26.53 12.68
N ASP A 414 -14.44 27.03 11.45
CA ASP A 414 -13.29 27.12 10.54
C ASP A 414 -12.18 28.03 11.09
N ASP A 415 -12.53 29.13 11.78
CA ASP A 415 -11.54 29.99 12.43
C ASP A 415 -10.86 29.27 13.61
N ASP A 416 -11.59 28.45 14.39
CA ASP A 416 -11.02 27.63 15.46
C ASP A 416 -10.05 26.58 14.90
N LEU A 417 -10.38 25.97 13.76
CA LEU A 417 -9.49 25.07 13.04
C LEU A 417 -8.23 25.78 12.51
N VAL A 418 -8.38 26.98 11.93
CA VAL A 418 -7.25 27.81 11.51
C VAL A 418 -6.34 28.13 12.69
N ASP A 419 -6.90 28.54 13.84
CA ASP A 419 -6.13 28.88 15.03
C ASP A 419 -5.45 27.66 15.68
N ALA A 420 -6.06 26.47 15.60
CA ALA A 420 -5.41 25.22 15.99
C ALA A 420 -4.17 24.93 15.14
N ILE A 421 -4.27 25.11 13.82
CA ILE A 421 -3.19 24.86 12.87
C ILE A 421 -2.09 25.91 13.03
N ARG A 422 -2.46 27.20 13.15
CA ARG A 422 -1.53 28.29 13.47
C ARG A 422 -0.78 28.04 14.77
N SER A 423 -1.48 27.59 15.81
CA SER A 423 -0.87 27.19 17.08
C SER A 423 0.13 26.05 16.88
N SER A 424 -0.22 25.05 16.07
CA SER A 424 0.63 23.91 15.74
C SER A 424 1.86 24.29 14.91
N CYS A 425 1.81 25.36 14.12
CA CYS A 425 2.91 25.87 13.28
C CYS A 425 3.72 27.01 13.93
N ASN A 426 3.40 27.39 15.17
CA ASN A 426 3.99 28.56 15.83
C ASN A 426 5.41 28.29 16.36
N VAL A 427 6.39 28.22 15.46
CA VAL A 427 7.81 28.05 15.80
C VAL A 427 8.36 29.35 16.40
N PRO A 428 8.88 29.34 17.65
CA PRO A 428 9.48 30.51 18.27
C PRO A 428 10.54 31.16 17.36
N ASN A 429 10.53 32.49 17.28
CA ASN A 429 11.40 33.35 16.46
C ASN A 429 11.19 33.28 14.94
N TYR A 430 10.44 32.32 14.39
CA TYR A 430 10.04 32.32 12.97
C TYR A 430 8.66 32.98 12.77
N TYR A 431 7.82 32.93 13.79
CA TYR A 431 6.50 33.56 13.83
C TYR A 431 6.57 35.04 14.25
N THR A 432 5.57 35.84 13.82
CA THR A 432 5.62 37.31 13.75
C THR A 432 5.92 38.01 15.08
N VAL A 433 5.25 37.67 16.22
CA VAL A 433 5.46 38.45 17.48
C VAL A 433 5.13 37.71 18.80
N GLY A 434 4.86 36.40 18.83
CA GLY A 434 4.57 35.72 20.11
C GLY A 434 3.68 34.47 20.04
N PRO A 435 3.19 33.97 21.18
CA PRO A 435 2.30 32.82 21.24
C PRO A 435 0.94 33.09 20.58
N ILE A 436 0.35 32.08 19.96
CA ILE A 436 -1.05 32.11 19.50
C ILE A 436 -1.95 31.81 20.69
N LYS A 437 -2.92 32.69 20.94
CA LYS A 437 -3.95 32.45 21.96
C LYS A 437 -5.00 31.53 21.35
N PHE A 438 -5.08 30.31 21.86
CA PHE A 438 -6.07 29.33 21.42
C PHE A 438 -6.54 28.52 22.63
N LYS A 439 -7.86 28.39 22.79
CA LYS A 439 -8.52 27.78 23.96
C LYS A 439 -7.97 28.31 25.30
N GLY A 440 -7.76 29.63 25.38
CA GLY A 440 -7.28 30.34 26.59
C GLY A 440 -5.77 30.23 26.88
N ASP A 441 -5.05 29.33 26.22
CA ASP A 441 -3.62 29.09 26.43
C ASP A 441 -2.74 29.88 25.43
N ARG A 442 -1.48 30.13 25.82
CA ARG A 442 -0.42 30.63 24.94
C ARG A 442 0.28 29.44 24.27
N ASN A 443 -0.01 29.23 22.99
CA ASN A 443 0.36 28.02 22.26
C ASN A 443 1.52 28.24 21.28
N TYR A 444 2.24 27.14 21.06
CA TYR A 444 3.49 27.01 20.31
C TYR A 444 3.50 25.72 19.49
N ASP A 445 4.46 25.63 18.59
CA ASP A 445 4.59 24.57 17.59
C ASP A 445 4.47 23.14 18.14
N GLY A 446 3.89 22.26 17.30
CA GLY A 446 3.71 20.84 17.57
C GLY A 446 5.01 20.06 17.83
N ILE A 447 6.18 20.59 17.46
CA ILE A 447 7.48 20.01 17.83
C ILE A 447 7.67 19.88 19.34
N PHE A 448 7.05 20.78 20.11
CA PHE A 448 7.07 20.77 21.57
C PHE A 448 5.93 19.94 22.18
N ALA A 449 5.08 19.30 21.36
CA ALA A 449 3.93 18.50 21.81
C ALA A 449 4.31 17.06 22.21
N THR A 450 5.59 16.77 22.41
CA THR A 450 6.08 15.46 22.89
C THR A 450 7.31 15.68 23.78
N ASP A 451 7.62 14.71 24.64
CA ASP A 451 8.80 14.72 25.52
C ASP A 451 10.13 14.45 24.77
N GLY A 452 10.24 14.90 23.51
CA GLY A 452 11.45 14.85 22.69
C GLY A 452 11.68 13.57 21.88
N TYR A 453 11.04 12.44 22.21
CA TYR A 453 11.34 11.14 21.58
C TYR A 453 10.92 11.06 20.09
N PHE A 454 9.75 11.60 19.74
CA PHE A 454 9.19 11.61 18.37
C PHE A 454 8.93 13.03 17.83
N ALA A 455 9.46 14.05 18.51
CA ALA A 455 9.47 15.45 18.09
C ALA A 455 8.13 15.96 17.51
N GLY A 456 6.98 15.64 18.11
CA GLY A 456 5.65 16.08 17.67
C GLY A 456 4.81 15.04 16.91
N ALA A 457 5.39 13.89 16.52
CA ALA A 457 4.63 12.75 15.99
C ALA A 457 4.07 11.87 17.14
N THR A 458 2.87 12.23 17.60
CA THR A 458 2.18 11.58 18.74
C THR A 458 1.53 10.25 18.36
N LYS A 459 1.10 9.46 19.35
CA LYS A 459 0.21 8.31 19.11
C LYS A 459 -1.15 8.84 18.66
N VAL A 460 -1.74 8.23 17.64
CA VAL A 460 -3.08 8.61 17.14
C VAL A 460 -4.16 7.96 18.02
N ILE A 461 -5.26 8.69 18.29
CA ILE A 461 -6.43 8.14 18.98
C ILE A 461 -7.23 7.29 17.97
N GLY A 462 -7.92 6.25 18.45
CA GLY A 462 -8.77 5.43 17.60
C GLY A 462 -8.01 4.43 16.73
N ALA A 463 -6.69 4.27 16.94
CA ALA A 463 -5.87 3.27 16.26
C ALA A 463 -5.12 2.34 17.24
N HIS A 464 -4.98 1.06 16.89
CA HIS A 464 -4.15 0.10 17.64
C HIS A 464 -2.66 0.41 17.49
N ARG A 465 -2.21 0.67 16.26
CA ARG A 465 -0.83 1.01 15.89
C ARG A 465 -0.75 2.42 15.32
N THR A 466 0.36 3.12 15.54
CA THR A 466 0.65 4.40 14.89
C THR A 466 1.94 4.34 14.10
N VAL A 467 1.86 4.61 12.80
CA VAL A 467 3.02 4.86 11.93
C VAL A 467 3.38 6.33 12.00
N ARG A 468 4.64 6.62 12.29
CA ARG A 468 5.16 7.99 12.39
C ARG A 468 5.94 8.32 11.15
N PHE A 469 5.41 9.22 10.33
CA PHE A 469 6.15 9.75 9.20
C PHE A 469 6.99 10.94 9.65
N MET A 470 8.31 10.82 9.47
CA MET A 470 9.29 11.80 9.90
C MET A 470 10.14 12.24 8.71
N SER A 471 9.78 13.36 8.10
CA SER A 471 10.56 13.95 6.99
C SER A 471 11.89 14.52 7.50
N MET A 472 11.88 15.13 8.69
CA MET A 472 13.08 15.60 9.37
C MET A 472 13.63 14.50 10.29
N SER A 473 14.84 14.08 9.97
CA SER A 473 15.63 13.09 10.70
C SER A 473 16.15 13.61 12.05
N ILE A 474 15.27 13.90 13.00
CA ILE A 474 15.60 14.44 14.34
C ILE A 474 15.22 13.41 15.42
N GLY A 475 16.00 13.36 16.52
CA GLY A 475 15.71 12.50 17.68
C GLY A 475 15.81 11.00 17.37
N TYR A 476 14.97 10.19 18.05
CA TYR A 476 14.88 8.74 17.84
C TYR A 476 14.32 8.37 16.46
N GLY A 477 13.68 9.33 15.78
CA GLY A 477 13.27 9.23 14.38
C GLY A 477 14.39 8.95 13.38
N ARG A 478 15.67 8.98 13.82
CA ARG A 478 16.82 8.53 13.03
C ARG A 478 17.00 7.01 12.99
N ALA A 479 16.45 6.29 13.97
CA ALA A 479 16.64 4.86 14.06
C ALA A 479 15.76 4.14 13.05
N VAL A 480 16.38 3.33 12.19
CA VAL A 480 15.66 2.36 11.36
C VAL A 480 15.41 1.13 12.21
N LYS A 481 14.16 0.92 12.63
CA LYS A 481 13.79 -0.25 13.43
C LYS A 481 13.93 -1.53 12.61
N LYS A 482 14.36 -2.60 13.27
CA LYS A 482 14.52 -3.94 12.69
C LYS A 482 13.62 -4.95 13.39
N ASN A 483 12.47 -4.50 13.89
CA ASN A 483 11.51 -5.27 14.66
C ASN A 483 10.19 -5.38 13.89
N LEU A 484 9.24 -6.18 14.39
CA LEU A 484 7.97 -6.40 13.70
C LEU A 484 7.07 -5.15 13.64
N GLN A 485 7.25 -4.17 14.53
CA GLN A 485 6.31 -3.07 14.67
C GLN A 485 6.51 -1.95 13.64
N ASN A 486 7.65 -1.92 12.92
CA ASN A 486 7.98 -1.02 11.78
C ASN A 486 7.21 0.31 11.75
N ASP A 487 7.22 1.06 12.85
CA ASP A 487 6.28 2.16 13.16
C ASP A 487 6.86 3.55 12.82
N VAL A 488 7.96 3.60 12.07
CA VAL A 488 8.63 4.84 11.67
C VAL A 488 8.92 4.79 10.17
N ALA A 489 8.38 5.76 9.45
CA ALA A 489 8.68 6.00 8.05
C ALA A 489 9.56 7.25 7.92
N ASN A 490 10.78 7.09 7.42
CA ASN A 490 11.76 8.18 7.34
C ASN A 490 12.76 7.97 6.18
N PRO A 491 13.55 9.00 5.84
CA PRO A 491 14.66 8.92 4.87
C PRO A 491 15.66 7.78 5.06
N PHE A 492 15.93 7.33 6.30
CA PHE A 492 16.95 6.31 6.56
C PHE A 492 16.54 4.90 6.15
N LEU A 493 15.25 4.69 5.84
CA LEU A 493 14.81 3.42 5.25
C LEU A 493 15.62 3.05 3.99
N GLN A 494 16.21 4.03 3.28
CA GLN A 494 17.12 3.78 2.16
C GLN A 494 18.31 2.86 2.51
N THR A 495 18.72 2.81 3.78
CA THR A 495 19.79 1.91 4.23
C THR A 495 19.42 0.43 4.12
N LYS A 496 18.13 0.12 3.98
CA LYS A 496 17.58 -1.22 3.75
C LYS A 496 17.34 -1.54 2.27
N ASP A 497 17.63 -0.63 1.34
CA ASP A 497 17.28 -0.79 -0.08
C ASP A 497 17.80 -2.11 -0.67
N LYS A 498 18.98 -2.59 -0.26
CA LYS A 498 19.49 -3.90 -0.69
C LYS A 498 18.55 -5.07 -0.36
N TYR A 499 17.90 -5.04 0.81
CA TYR A 499 16.93 -6.07 1.22
C TYR A 499 15.59 -5.86 0.52
N PHE A 500 15.15 -4.60 0.35
CA PHE A 500 13.93 -4.27 -0.38
C PHE A 500 14.00 -4.69 -1.84
N ILE A 501 15.12 -4.43 -2.51
CA ILE A 501 15.37 -4.83 -3.89
C ILE A 501 15.40 -6.35 -4.03
N HIS A 502 16.07 -7.05 -3.10
CA HIS A 502 16.01 -8.51 -3.05
C HIS A 502 14.58 -9.02 -2.87
N TYR A 503 13.81 -8.45 -1.95
CA TYR A 503 12.41 -8.81 -1.71
C TYR A 503 11.55 -8.60 -2.96
N LEU A 504 11.70 -7.47 -3.67
CA LEU A 504 11.00 -7.21 -4.94
C LEU A 504 11.35 -8.24 -6.03
N ARG A 505 12.63 -8.61 -6.15
CA ARG A 505 13.09 -9.65 -7.08
C ARG A 505 12.49 -11.01 -6.75
N LEU A 506 12.52 -11.40 -5.47
CA LEU A 506 11.95 -12.65 -4.99
C LEU A 506 10.45 -12.71 -5.26
N LYS A 507 9.69 -11.65 -4.93
CA LYS A 507 8.25 -11.58 -5.18
C LYS A 507 7.89 -11.57 -6.65
N SER A 508 8.69 -10.90 -7.48
CA SER A 508 8.55 -10.97 -8.93
C SER A 508 8.76 -12.38 -9.46
N LEU A 509 9.78 -13.09 -8.97
CA LEU A 509 10.07 -14.47 -9.35
C LEU A 509 8.93 -15.41 -8.95
N GLN A 510 8.49 -15.35 -7.69
CA GLN A 510 7.37 -16.13 -7.17
C GLN A 510 6.11 -15.89 -8.02
N ARG A 511 5.81 -14.64 -8.35
CA ARG A 511 4.69 -14.29 -9.25
C ARG A 511 4.83 -14.94 -10.63
N MET A 512 6.01 -14.86 -11.24
CA MET A 512 6.25 -15.48 -12.56
C MET A 512 6.10 -17.01 -12.51
N LEU A 513 6.58 -17.65 -11.44
CA LEU A 513 6.45 -19.10 -11.22
C LEU A 513 5.00 -19.50 -10.98
N MET A 514 4.23 -18.77 -10.17
CA MET A 514 2.79 -19.00 -10.00
C MET A 514 2.02 -18.87 -11.32
N LEU A 515 2.29 -17.81 -12.10
CA LEU A 515 1.69 -17.66 -13.43
C LEU A 515 2.07 -18.81 -14.36
N ARG A 516 3.26 -19.40 -14.19
CA ARG A 516 3.72 -20.56 -14.94
C ARG A 516 3.00 -21.85 -14.49
N ARG A 517 2.82 -22.08 -13.19
CA ARG A 517 1.97 -23.16 -12.66
C ARG A 517 0.55 -23.09 -13.23
N TYR A 518 -0.08 -21.93 -13.22
CA TYR A 518 -1.43 -21.79 -13.79
C TYR A 518 -1.47 -22.08 -15.30
N LYS A 519 -0.38 -21.87 -16.03
CA LYS A 519 -0.31 -22.30 -17.45
C LYS A 519 -0.25 -23.82 -17.57
N TYR A 520 0.53 -24.49 -16.74
CA TYR A 520 0.57 -25.96 -16.68
C TYR A 520 -0.78 -26.57 -16.29
N ALA A 521 -1.43 -26.02 -15.25
CA ALA A 521 -2.76 -26.45 -14.82
C ALA A 521 -3.80 -26.33 -15.94
N ARG A 522 -3.77 -25.25 -16.73
CA ARG A 522 -4.70 -25.04 -17.86
C ARG A 522 -4.51 -26.02 -19.02
N VAL A 523 -3.33 -26.64 -19.14
CA VAL A 523 -3.04 -27.66 -20.16
C VAL A 523 -3.00 -29.06 -19.56
N ASP A 524 -3.47 -29.22 -18.32
CA ASP A 524 -3.52 -30.50 -17.59
C ASP A 524 -2.18 -31.24 -17.55
N ASN A 525 -1.10 -30.49 -17.32
CA ASN A 525 0.27 -31.03 -17.29
C ASN A 525 1.00 -30.61 -16.01
N LEU A 526 0.41 -30.93 -14.85
CA LEU A 526 1.02 -30.65 -13.55
C LEU A 526 2.23 -31.56 -13.26
N ALA A 527 2.35 -32.71 -13.92
CA ALA A 527 3.52 -33.59 -13.80
C ALA A 527 4.81 -32.92 -14.32
N GLU A 528 4.75 -32.21 -15.45
CA GLU A 528 5.91 -31.46 -15.95
C GLU A 528 6.24 -30.26 -15.04
N TRP A 529 5.24 -29.67 -14.40
CA TRP A 529 5.46 -28.65 -13.37
C TRP A 529 6.19 -29.21 -12.14
N GLU A 530 5.79 -30.38 -11.66
CA GLU A 530 6.48 -31.07 -10.56
C GLU A 530 7.96 -31.35 -10.91
N LYS A 531 8.21 -31.82 -12.14
CA LYS A 531 9.57 -32.02 -12.65
C LYS A 531 10.38 -30.71 -12.68
N GLU A 532 9.76 -29.60 -13.08
CA GLU A 532 10.39 -28.29 -13.10
C GLU A 532 10.73 -27.78 -11.70
N LEU A 533 9.85 -28.02 -10.72
CA LEU A 533 10.11 -27.74 -9.30
C LEU A 533 11.30 -28.55 -8.78
N ASP A 534 11.32 -29.86 -9.04
CA ASP A 534 12.40 -30.75 -8.60
C ASP A 534 13.76 -30.33 -9.13
N LEU A 535 13.82 -29.96 -10.41
CA LEU A 535 15.05 -29.44 -11.01
C LEU A 535 15.43 -28.07 -10.41
N SER A 536 14.46 -27.19 -10.16
CA SER A 536 14.71 -25.90 -9.52
C SER A 536 15.29 -26.07 -8.11
N ILE A 537 14.74 -27.00 -7.32
CA ILE A 537 15.24 -27.36 -5.98
C ILE A 537 16.67 -27.89 -6.05
N LYS A 538 16.96 -28.79 -7.01
CA LYS A 538 18.33 -29.31 -7.24
C LYS A 538 19.31 -28.19 -7.59
N VAL A 539 18.91 -27.24 -8.44
CA VAL A 539 19.73 -26.06 -8.77
C VAL A 539 20.02 -25.22 -7.53
N CYS A 540 19.00 -24.91 -6.71
CA CYS A 540 19.20 -24.17 -5.46
C CYS A 540 20.23 -24.87 -4.55
N HIS A 541 20.11 -26.19 -4.35
CA HIS A 541 21.05 -26.95 -3.54
C HIS A 541 22.47 -26.98 -4.12
N ALA A 542 22.61 -27.13 -5.44
CA ALA A 542 23.90 -27.11 -6.12
C ALA A 542 24.62 -25.76 -5.90
N VAL A 543 23.87 -24.67 -5.96
CA VAL A 543 24.39 -23.31 -5.71
C VAL A 543 24.75 -23.09 -4.24
N SER A 544 23.89 -23.49 -3.29
CA SER A 544 24.10 -23.28 -1.86
C SER A 544 25.29 -24.07 -1.30
N LYS A 545 25.57 -25.28 -1.81
CA LYS A 545 26.71 -26.10 -1.36
C LYS A 545 28.07 -25.54 -1.79
N GLY A 546 28.09 -24.45 -2.56
CA GLY A 546 29.33 -23.81 -3.00
C GLY A 546 30.26 -24.79 -3.70
N ALA A 547 29.68 -25.75 -4.44
CA ALA A 547 30.40 -26.88 -5.00
C ALA A 547 31.57 -26.36 -5.84
N SER A 548 32.74 -26.36 -5.23
CA SER A 548 34.02 -25.96 -5.82
C SER A 548 34.51 -26.97 -6.86
N THR A 549 33.69 -27.97 -7.20
CA THR A 549 33.98 -28.98 -8.21
C THR A 549 32.70 -29.46 -8.90
N THR A 550 32.87 -29.78 -10.19
CA THR A 550 32.18 -30.79 -11.00
C THR A 550 31.12 -30.34 -12.01
N LYS A 551 31.34 -30.82 -13.23
CA LYS A 551 30.42 -31.08 -14.35
C LYS A 551 28.97 -31.39 -13.95
N GLU A 552 28.73 -31.97 -12.77
CA GLU A 552 27.41 -32.33 -12.24
C GLU A 552 26.50 -31.11 -12.01
N ALA A 553 26.99 -30.05 -11.33
CA ALA A 553 26.20 -28.83 -11.13
C ALA A 553 25.85 -28.18 -12.48
N GLY A 554 26.82 -28.15 -13.40
CA GLY A 554 26.61 -27.69 -14.78
C GLY A 554 25.57 -28.51 -15.53
N ASN A 555 25.58 -29.84 -15.40
CA ASN A 555 24.58 -30.73 -16.02
C ASN A 555 23.17 -30.48 -15.46
N ILE A 556 23.03 -30.31 -14.14
CA ILE A 556 21.73 -30.02 -13.50
C ILE A 556 21.19 -28.67 -13.98
N ILE A 557 22.05 -27.64 -14.03
CA ILE A 557 21.66 -26.30 -14.48
C ILE A 557 21.32 -26.30 -15.98
N ASP A 558 22.05 -27.04 -16.80
CA ASP A 558 21.77 -27.22 -18.24
C ASP A 558 20.43 -27.93 -18.46
N GLU A 559 20.17 -29.04 -17.75
CA GLU A 559 18.88 -29.74 -17.79
C GLU A 559 17.73 -28.82 -17.35
N TRP A 560 17.89 -28.11 -16.24
CA TRP A 560 16.91 -27.14 -15.75
C TRP A 560 16.67 -26.01 -16.77
N THR A 561 17.73 -25.49 -17.39
CA THR A 561 17.65 -24.42 -18.39
C THR A 561 16.90 -24.88 -19.63
N ARG A 562 17.13 -26.12 -20.09
CA ARG A 562 16.34 -26.72 -21.19
C ARG A 562 14.88 -26.83 -20.82
N LEU A 563 14.57 -27.29 -19.61
CA LEU A 563 13.19 -27.49 -19.16
C LEU A 563 12.44 -26.18 -19.00
N ILE A 564 13.01 -25.19 -18.31
CA ILE A 564 12.35 -23.92 -18.08
C ILE A 564 12.09 -23.19 -19.41
N SER A 565 13.00 -23.37 -20.39
CA SER A 565 12.88 -22.92 -21.80
C SER A 565 11.68 -23.47 -22.53
N ARG A 566 11.10 -24.58 -22.03
CA ARG A 566 9.90 -25.13 -22.61
C ARG A 566 8.66 -24.30 -22.28
N LYS A 567 7.76 -24.11 -23.25
CA LYS A 567 6.42 -23.57 -23.01
C LYS A 567 5.55 -24.72 -22.49
N PRO A 568 4.67 -24.48 -21.49
CA PRO A 568 3.68 -25.48 -21.08
C PRO A 568 2.82 -25.93 -22.27
N ARG A 569 2.73 -27.25 -22.50
CA ARG A 569 1.97 -27.89 -23.60
C ARG A 569 1.25 -29.14 -23.08
N LYS A 570 0.16 -29.55 -23.75
CA LYS A 570 -0.63 -30.75 -23.42
C LYS A 570 0.14 -32.07 -23.64
N HIS A 571 0.99 -32.13 -24.67
CA HIS A 571 1.79 -33.32 -24.98
C HIS A 571 3.24 -32.92 -25.29
N PRO A 572 4.25 -33.67 -24.80
CA PRO A 572 5.63 -33.50 -25.25
C PRO A 572 5.76 -33.94 -26.71
N SER A 573 6.12 -33.01 -27.60
CA SER A 573 6.42 -33.34 -29.00
C SER A 573 7.82 -33.97 -29.07
N ASN A 574 7.92 -35.22 -29.57
CA ASN A 574 9.19 -35.95 -29.72
C ASN A 574 10.08 -35.49 -30.90
N THR A 575 9.75 -34.36 -31.54
CA THR A 575 10.46 -33.84 -32.71
C THR A 575 11.66 -32.98 -32.27
N LYS A 576 12.88 -33.49 -32.47
CA LYS A 576 14.16 -32.76 -32.23
C LYS A 576 14.21 -31.37 -32.89
N GLN A 577 13.47 -31.15 -33.98
CA GLN A 577 13.38 -29.86 -34.67
C GLN A 577 12.65 -28.76 -33.87
N ASP A 578 11.78 -29.10 -32.92
CA ASP A 578 11.10 -28.12 -32.06
C ASP A 578 11.98 -27.65 -30.87
N GLU A 579 12.95 -28.48 -30.46
CA GLU A 579 13.82 -28.18 -29.30
C GLU A 579 14.86 -27.08 -29.63
N ASP A 580 15.41 -27.08 -30.84
CA ASP A 580 16.43 -26.10 -31.28
C ASP A 580 15.83 -24.72 -31.62
N SER A 581 14.55 -24.64 -32.01
CA SER A 581 13.87 -23.37 -32.30
C SER A 581 13.38 -22.64 -31.04
N MET A 582 13.23 -23.36 -29.91
CA MET A 582 12.64 -22.85 -28.67
C MET A 582 13.62 -22.17 -27.71
N PHE A 583 14.92 -22.44 -27.85
CA PHE A 583 15.98 -21.78 -27.07
C PHE A 583 15.99 -20.24 -27.22
N LYS A 584 15.29 -19.70 -28.23
CA LYS A 584 15.25 -18.26 -28.56
C LYS A 584 14.03 -17.50 -27.98
N SER A 585 13.23 -18.14 -27.12
CA SER A 585 12.08 -17.50 -26.48
C SER A 585 12.53 -16.47 -25.41
N HIS A 586 12.55 -15.18 -25.76
CA HIS A 586 12.96 -14.06 -24.89
C HIS A 586 12.26 -14.03 -23.50
N LYS A 587 11.03 -14.56 -23.38
CA LYS A 587 10.31 -14.65 -22.09
C LYS A 587 10.95 -15.64 -21.11
N THR A 588 11.57 -16.70 -21.61
CA THR A 588 12.18 -17.71 -20.75
C THR A 588 13.50 -17.23 -20.17
N CYS A 589 14.33 -16.59 -21.00
CA CYS A 589 15.58 -15.97 -20.56
C CYS A 589 15.39 -15.01 -19.38
N LYS A 590 14.28 -14.25 -19.36
CA LYS A 590 13.93 -13.36 -18.24
C LYS A 590 13.70 -14.12 -16.93
N LEU A 591 12.94 -15.21 -16.96
CA LEU A 591 12.66 -16.02 -15.77
C LEU A 591 13.94 -16.64 -15.21
N ALA A 592 14.77 -17.23 -16.07
CA ALA A 592 16.02 -17.87 -15.67
C ALA A 592 17.05 -16.86 -15.14
N ARG A 593 17.13 -15.66 -15.74
CA ARG A 593 17.97 -14.55 -15.24
C ARG A 593 17.51 -14.09 -13.86
N LEU A 594 16.21 -13.88 -13.67
CA LEU A 594 15.67 -13.46 -12.37
C LEU A 594 15.88 -14.54 -11.30
N PHE A 595 15.73 -15.82 -11.64
CA PHE A 595 16.05 -16.94 -10.74
C PHE A 595 17.50 -16.90 -10.24
N LYS A 596 18.46 -16.79 -11.18
CA LYS A 596 19.89 -16.64 -10.87
C LYS A 596 20.16 -15.41 -9.98
N LEU A 597 19.50 -14.30 -10.27
CA LEU A 597 19.66 -13.03 -9.55
C LEU A 597 19.11 -13.08 -8.13
N VAL A 598 17.99 -13.77 -7.91
CA VAL A 598 17.45 -14.01 -6.57
C VAL A 598 18.43 -14.83 -5.75
N LEU A 599 18.93 -15.96 -6.28
CA LEU A 599 19.94 -16.77 -5.58
C LEU A 599 21.21 -15.99 -5.26
N ALA A 600 21.67 -15.15 -6.19
CA ALA A 600 22.87 -14.33 -5.97
C ALA A 600 22.63 -13.29 -4.87
N SER A 601 21.44 -12.69 -4.85
CA SER A 601 21.03 -11.74 -3.81
C SER A 601 20.91 -12.44 -2.45
N GLU A 602 20.32 -13.64 -2.38
CA GLU A 602 20.19 -14.42 -1.14
C GLU A 602 21.56 -14.78 -0.56
N SER A 603 22.48 -15.24 -1.42
CA SER A 603 23.85 -15.58 -1.04
C SER A 603 24.65 -14.37 -0.57
N GLU A 604 24.55 -13.24 -1.26
CA GLU A 604 25.29 -12.01 -0.91
C GLU A 604 24.75 -11.36 0.38
N LEU A 605 23.44 -11.34 0.55
CA LEU A 605 22.81 -10.73 1.73
C LEU A 605 22.81 -11.66 2.95
N GLY A 606 23.05 -12.96 2.74
CA GLY A 606 23.03 -13.97 3.79
C GLY A 606 21.63 -14.14 4.40
N VAL A 607 20.59 -14.22 3.56
CA VAL A 607 19.16 -14.28 3.96
C VAL A 607 18.54 -15.68 3.80
N GLY A 608 19.34 -16.75 3.78
CA GLY A 608 18.84 -18.13 3.76
C GLY A 608 18.33 -18.62 5.12
N GLN A 609 17.88 -19.88 5.22
CA GLN A 609 17.18 -20.47 6.40
C GLN A 609 17.81 -20.19 7.79
N GLU A 610 19.13 -20.15 7.89
CA GLU A 610 19.83 -19.88 9.16
C GLU A 610 20.17 -18.38 9.38
N SER A 611 19.53 -17.49 8.62
CA SER A 611 19.80 -16.06 8.70
C SER A 611 19.22 -15.43 9.95
N LYS A 612 20.07 -14.69 10.68
CA LYS A 612 19.62 -13.78 11.74
C LYS A 612 18.75 -12.62 11.24
N TYR A 613 18.57 -12.47 9.93
CA TYR A 613 17.83 -11.36 9.33
C TYR A 613 16.31 -11.61 9.19
N HIS A 614 15.80 -12.70 9.77
CA HIS A 614 14.39 -13.05 9.77
C HIS A 614 14.03 -13.99 10.93
N ALA A 615 12.73 -14.24 11.11
CA ALA A 615 12.13 -15.03 12.17
C ALA A 615 12.65 -16.46 12.27
N GLY A 616 13.05 -17.10 11.17
CA GLY A 616 13.57 -18.48 11.16
C GLY A 616 14.82 -18.73 12.02
N ALA A 617 15.56 -17.67 12.39
CA ALA A 617 16.66 -17.77 13.36
C ALA A 617 16.20 -17.91 14.82
N PHE A 618 14.93 -17.68 15.13
CA PHE A 618 14.41 -17.91 16.48
C PHE A 618 14.36 -19.42 16.73
N LYS A 619 15.02 -19.92 17.78
CA LYS A 619 15.00 -21.36 18.14
C LYS A 619 14.34 -21.65 19.50
N GLY A 620 13.90 -20.62 20.24
CA GLY A 620 13.19 -20.78 21.52
C GLY A 620 11.72 -21.18 21.33
N SER A 621 11.05 -21.65 22.39
CA SER A 621 9.61 -21.95 22.34
C SER A 621 8.75 -20.70 22.12
N LEU A 622 7.67 -20.84 21.35
CA LEU A 622 6.63 -19.82 21.13
C LEU A 622 5.36 -20.08 21.94
N ASP A 623 5.33 -21.12 22.76
CA ASP A 623 4.20 -21.41 23.64
C ASP A 623 3.91 -20.24 24.60
N GLY A 624 2.66 -19.77 24.61
CA GLY A 624 2.22 -18.60 25.38
C GLY A 624 2.89 -17.27 25.01
N VAL A 625 3.69 -17.20 23.95
CA VAL A 625 4.45 -15.99 23.58
C VAL A 625 3.55 -14.98 22.84
N PRO A 626 3.33 -13.77 23.39
CA PRO A 626 2.64 -12.70 22.66
C PRO A 626 3.59 -12.11 21.60
N ILE A 627 3.53 -12.65 20.37
CA ILE A 627 4.47 -12.36 19.27
C ILE A 627 4.74 -10.86 19.10
N MET A 628 3.69 -10.03 18.98
CA MET A 628 3.87 -8.59 18.77
C MET A 628 4.45 -7.85 19.98
N LYS A 629 4.18 -8.33 21.20
CA LYS A 629 4.76 -7.73 22.42
C LYS A 629 6.25 -8.05 22.54
N VAL A 630 6.65 -9.27 22.18
CA VAL A 630 8.05 -9.74 22.29
C VAL A 630 8.90 -9.25 21.12
N PHE A 631 8.44 -9.43 19.89
CA PHE A 631 9.21 -9.15 18.68
C PHE A 631 8.90 -7.78 18.06
N GLY A 632 7.87 -7.08 18.53
CA GLY A 632 7.53 -5.72 18.08
C GLY A 632 8.19 -4.60 18.88
N ALA A 633 8.49 -4.81 20.17
CA ALA A 633 9.02 -3.77 21.05
C ALA A 633 10.55 -3.58 20.89
N PRO A 634 11.06 -2.36 20.66
CA PRO A 634 12.50 -2.11 20.50
C PRO A 634 13.32 -2.28 21.80
N THR A 635 12.67 -2.35 22.96
CA THR A 635 13.32 -2.41 24.28
C THR A 635 13.32 -3.81 24.91
N TYR A 636 12.70 -4.80 24.28
CA TYR A 636 12.54 -6.14 24.88
C TYR A 636 13.78 -7.02 24.61
N ASN A 637 14.79 -6.91 25.49
CA ASN A 637 16.06 -7.66 25.44
C ASN A 637 16.00 -8.93 26.32
N TRP A 638 15.10 -9.88 26.01
CA TRP A 638 15.07 -11.15 26.75
C TRP A 638 15.44 -12.32 25.84
N GLY A 639 16.67 -12.82 25.99
CA GLY A 639 17.12 -14.17 25.57
C GLY A 639 17.04 -14.55 24.08
N CYS A 640 16.31 -13.80 23.28
CA CYS A 640 16.22 -13.96 21.84
C CYS A 640 17.55 -13.47 21.28
N GLY A 641 18.33 -14.36 20.65
CA GLY A 641 19.48 -13.93 19.85
C GLY A 641 19.06 -12.74 18.95
N LYS A 642 19.98 -11.83 18.64
CA LYS A 642 19.68 -10.59 17.89
C LYS A 642 19.10 -10.92 16.50
N ILE A 643 17.78 -11.11 16.41
CA ILE A 643 17.04 -11.26 15.15
C ILE A 643 16.73 -9.86 14.64
N ASP A 644 17.21 -9.59 13.45
CA ASP A 644 17.02 -8.35 12.72
C ASP A 644 15.95 -8.61 11.65
N PHE A 645 14.69 -8.22 11.84
CA PHE A 645 13.61 -8.44 10.86
C PHE A 645 13.80 -7.56 9.60
N LEU A 646 14.75 -7.94 8.74
CA LEU A 646 15.19 -7.21 7.55
C LEU A 646 14.85 -7.94 6.25
N ALA A 647 14.63 -9.25 6.31
CA ALA A 647 14.30 -10.11 5.19
C ALA A 647 13.10 -10.99 5.50
N THR A 648 12.47 -11.53 4.46
CA THR A 648 11.42 -12.55 4.62
C THR A 648 12.03 -13.86 5.15
N PRO A 649 11.32 -14.63 5.99
CA PRO A 649 11.75 -15.96 6.40
C PRO A 649 11.58 -17.02 5.29
N ARG A 650 11.00 -16.66 4.14
CA ARG A 650 10.83 -17.57 2.99
C ARG A 650 11.83 -17.23 1.89
N SER A 651 12.95 -17.94 1.88
CA SER A 651 13.84 -17.93 0.73
C SER A 651 13.20 -18.59 -0.50
N LEU A 652 13.83 -18.48 -1.66
CA LEU A 652 13.38 -19.16 -2.88
C LEU A 652 13.24 -20.67 -2.67
N ILE A 653 14.17 -21.29 -1.96
CA ILE A 653 14.13 -22.74 -1.71
C ILE A 653 12.95 -23.12 -0.79
N ASP A 654 12.65 -22.32 0.22
CA ASP A 654 11.48 -22.54 1.09
C ASP A 654 10.17 -22.44 0.30
N TRP A 655 10.09 -21.46 -0.61
CA TRP A 655 8.94 -21.30 -1.49
C TRP A 655 8.77 -22.50 -2.42
N LEU A 656 9.84 -23.01 -3.03
CA LEU A 656 9.80 -24.18 -3.92
C LEU A 656 9.37 -25.45 -3.19
N PHE A 657 9.83 -25.67 -1.94
CA PHE A 657 9.41 -26.81 -1.14
C PHE A 657 7.92 -26.75 -0.78
N TYR A 658 7.43 -25.56 -0.40
CA TYR A 658 6.00 -25.38 -0.15
C TYR A 658 5.18 -25.59 -1.43
N GLU A 659 5.65 -25.08 -2.56
CA GLU A 659 4.98 -25.26 -3.84
C GLU A 659 4.90 -26.74 -4.25
N LYS A 660 5.94 -27.52 -3.95
CA LYS A 660 5.93 -28.97 -4.13
C LYS A 660 4.94 -29.65 -3.18
N SER A 661 4.88 -29.25 -1.91
CA SER A 661 3.96 -29.85 -0.95
C SER A 661 2.49 -29.63 -1.33
N LEU A 662 2.16 -28.54 -2.04
CA LEU A 662 0.82 -28.31 -2.60
C LEU A 662 0.42 -29.32 -3.69
N LEU A 663 1.37 -29.96 -4.38
CA LEU A 663 1.07 -30.98 -5.39
C LEU A 663 0.75 -32.34 -4.77
N THR A 664 1.39 -32.64 -3.64
CA THR A 664 1.21 -33.91 -2.90
C THR A 664 0.12 -33.85 -1.86
N ARG A 665 -0.43 -32.66 -1.59
CA ARG A 665 -1.53 -32.48 -0.65
C ARG A 665 -2.77 -33.16 -1.21
N SER A 666 -2.96 -34.44 -0.88
CA SER A 666 -4.24 -35.10 -1.11
C SER A 666 -5.29 -34.31 -0.35
N LEU A 667 -6.42 -34.04 -0.98
CA LEU A 667 -7.65 -33.72 -0.29
C LEU A 667 -8.02 -34.96 0.53
N THR A 668 -7.32 -35.23 1.64
CA THR A 668 -7.81 -36.19 2.61
C THR A 668 -9.12 -35.62 3.09
N GLU A 669 -10.22 -36.32 2.80
CA GLU A 669 -11.59 -36.04 3.23
C GLU A 669 -11.75 -36.23 4.76
N GLY A 670 -10.80 -35.68 5.53
CA GLY A 670 -10.89 -35.56 6.97
C GLY A 670 -11.39 -34.16 7.32
N THR A 671 -12.17 -34.07 8.40
CA THR A 671 -12.50 -32.79 9.02
C THR A 671 -11.21 -32.14 9.54
N ASN A 672 -10.65 -31.19 8.77
CA ASN A 672 -9.52 -30.37 9.23
C ASN A 672 -9.92 -29.65 10.52
N SER A 673 -9.03 -29.64 11.51
CA SER A 673 -9.25 -28.82 12.71
C SER A 673 -9.19 -27.33 12.34
N CYS A 674 -9.77 -26.46 13.16
CA CYS A 674 -9.67 -25.01 12.92
C CYS A 674 -8.24 -24.48 13.00
N VAL A 675 -7.38 -25.16 13.77
CA VAL A 675 -5.93 -24.89 13.81
C VAL A 675 -5.29 -25.23 12.46
N ASP A 676 -5.64 -26.38 11.88
CA ASP A 676 -5.12 -26.78 10.57
C ASP A 676 -5.56 -25.77 9.51
N GLU A 677 -6.83 -25.37 9.49
CA GLU A 677 -7.33 -24.33 8.56
C GLU A 677 -6.63 -22.98 8.74
N GLU A 678 -6.36 -22.55 9.99
CA GLU A 678 -5.60 -21.31 10.26
C GLU A 678 -4.16 -21.42 9.73
N ILE A 679 -3.48 -22.55 9.99
CA ILE A 679 -2.13 -22.81 9.49
C ILE A 679 -2.12 -22.80 7.95
N GLU A 680 -3.05 -23.51 7.32
CA GLU A 680 -3.19 -23.58 5.87
C GLU A 680 -3.39 -22.21 5.24
N LEU A 681 -4.34 -21.45 5.77
CA LEU A 681 -4.65 -20.11 5.29
C LEU A 681 -3.44 -19.17 5.43
N LEU A 682 -2.76 -19.19 6.57
CA LEU A 682 -1.57 -18.36 6.79
C LEU A 682 -0.41 -18.75 5.86
N LEU A 683 -0.20 -20.05 5.64
CA LEU A 683 0.84 -20.55 4.75
C LEU A 683 0.55 -20.17 3.28
N ASP A 684 -0.70 -20.30 2.85
CA ASP A 684 -1.17 -19.92 1.52
C ASP A 684 -1.15 -18.41 1.30
N LEU A 685 -1.57 -17.64 2.31
CA LEU A 685 -1.50 -16.19 2.30
C LEU A 685 -0.05 -15.76 2.10
N SER A 686 0.88 -16.24 2.92
CA SER A 686 2.32 -15.94 2.78
C SER A 686 2.90 -16.38 1.42
N HIS A 687 2.35 -17.43 0.81
CA HIS A 687 2.80 -17.93 -0.49
C HIS A 687 2.40 -17.00 -1.64
N HIS A 688 1.21 -16.39 -1.54
CA HIS A 688 0.65 -15.53 -2.57
C HIS A 688 0.83 -14.03 -2.29
N LEU A 689 1.22 -13.66 -1.06
CA LEU A 689 1.41 -12.29 -0.64
C LEU A 689 2.54 -11.62 -1.42
N GLY A 690 2.26 -10.43 -1.95
CA GLY A 690 3.26 -9.57 -2.58
C GLY A 690 2.92 -8.09 -2.39
N PRO A 691 3.95 -7.22 -2.38
CA PRO A 691 3.75 -5.78 -2.39
C PRO A 691 3.19 -5.33 -3.75
N PRO A 692 2.74 -4.05 -3.86
CA PRO A 692 2.33 -3.47 -5.13
C PRO A 692 3.41 -3.68 -6.22
N PRO A 693 3.03 -4.06 -7.45
CA PRO A 693 3.97 -4.40 -8.51
C PRO A 693 4.64 -3.18 -9.16
N SER A 694 4.27 -1.97 -8.73
CA SER A 694 4.81 -0.75 -9.30
C SER A 694 4.89 0.40 -8.31
N LEU A 695 5.80 1.34 -8.55
CA LEU A 695 5.87 2.66 -7.94
C LEU A 695 5.76 3.73 -9.01
N THR A 696 4.85 4.69 -8.85
CA THR A 696 4.65 5.79 -9.80
C THR A 696 5.20 7.09 -9.23
N TYR A 697 5.94 7.82 -10.05
CA TYR A 697 6.42 9.19 -9.86
C TYR A 697 5.66 10.15 -10.77
N TYR A 698 5.55 11.40 -10.36
CA TYR A 698 4.83 12.42 -11.13
C TYR A 698 5.69 13.59 -11.58
N TYR A 699 6.79 13.87 -10.89
CA TYR A 699 7.63 15.03 -11.20
C TYR A 699 9.07 14.65 -11.53
N THR A 700 9.49 13.44 -11.18
CA THR A 700 10.84 12.95 -11.38
C THR A 700 10.78 11.61 -12.10
N GLU A 701 11.40 11.55 -13.26
CA GLU A 701 11.58 10.28 -13.96
C GLU A 701 12.86 9.62 -13.49
N PHE A 702 12.69 8.45 -12.88
CA PHE A 702 13.81 7.78 -12.25
C PHE A 702 13.63 6.25 -12.28
N PRO A 703 14.59 5.48 -12.84
CA PRO A 703 14.42 4.03 -13.05
C PRO A 703 14.79 3.20 -11.81
N SER A 704 14.87 3.84 -10.64
CA SER A 704 15.23 3.20 -9.38
C SER A 704 14.48 3.89 -8.24
N LEU A 705 14.56 3.36 -7.02
CA LEU A 705 14.08 4.08 -5.85
C LEU A 705 14.91 5.34 -5.64
N LEU A 706 14.26 6.51 -5.63
CA LEU A 706 14.91 7.80 -5.37
C LEU A 706 15.71 7.76 -4.07
N LEU A 707 17.01 8.10 -4.13
CA LEU A 707 17.79 8.35 -2.93
C LEU A 707 17.19 9.52 -2.16
N SER A 708 16.97 9.32 -0.86
CA SER A 708 16.52 10.39 0.00
C SER A 708 17.73 11.25 0.37
N SER A 709 17.97 12.31 -0.40
CA SER A 709 19.07 13.26 -0.16
C SER A 709 19.02 13.86 1.25
N LEU A 710 17.83 13.87 1.89
CA LEU A 710 17.49 14.35 3.25
C LEU A 710 18.42 13.88 4.40
N VAL A 711 19.28 12.89 4.18
CA VAL A 711 20.15 12.31 5.22
C VAL A 711 21.30 13.22 5.69
N LYS A 712 21.61 14.32 4.98
CA LYS A 712 22.65 15.27 5.38
C LYS A 712 22.08 16.46 6.17
N VAL A 713 22.82 16.98 7.16
CA VAL A 713 22.48 18.20 7.94
C VAL A 713 22.18 19.42 7.04
N LYS A 714 22.76 19.45 5.83
CA LYS A 714 22.49 20.47 4.81
C LYS A 714 21.01 20.52 4.36
N ASN A 715 20.24 19.44 4.50
CA ASN A 715 18.82 19.41 4.09
C ASN A 715 17.85 19.95 5.14
N THR A 716 18.34 20.26 6.35
CA THR A 716 17.59 21.04 7.32
C THR A 716 17.38 22.48 6.81
N VAL A 717 18.26 22.99 5.94
CA VAL A 717 18.14 24.33 5.36
C VAL A 717 16.89 24.44 4.45
N PRO A 718 16.63 23.53 3.50
CA PRO A 718 15.36 23.43 2.78
C PRO A 718 14.11 23.41 3.67
N ALA A 719 14.17 22.73 4.82
CA ALA A 719 13.05 22.69 5.77
C ALA A 719 12.77 24.05 6.42
N PHE A 720 13.74 24.96 6.46
CA PHE A 720 13.59 26.33 6.96
C PHE A 720 13.58 27.41 5.86
N TYR A 721 13.95 27.06 4.63
CA TYR A 721 14.00 27.96 3.48
C TYR A 721 13.71 27.20 2.18
N PRO A 722 12.58 27.45 1.49
CA PRO A 722 12.32 26.83 0.21
C PRO A 722 13.37 27.28 -0.83
N ALA A 723 14.06 26.34 -1.47
CA ALA A 723 15.14 26.64 -2.42
C ALA A 723 14.59 27.00 -3.81
N THR A 724 13.88 26.09 -4.50
CA THR A 724 13.35 26.30 -5.85
C THR A 724 12.08 25.49 -6.15
N LEU A 725 11.41 25.76 -7.30
CA LEU A 725 10.23 25.02 -7.75
C LEU A 725 10.52 23.53 -8.01
N HIS A 726 11.65 23.23 -8.65
CA HIS A 726 12.02 21.85 -8.99
C HIS A 726 12.32 21.02 -7.74
N ASP A 727 12.92 21.62 -6.70
CA ASP A 727 13.15 20.94 -5.42
C ASP A 727 11.84 20.52 -4.75
N ILE A 728 10.84 21.41 -4.73
CA ILE A 728 9.53 21.17 -4.11
C ILE A 728 8.88 19.93 -4.75
N ARG A 729 8.86 19.88 -6.08
CA ARG A 729 8.27 18.79 -6.85
C ARG A 729 9.05 17.48 -6.73
N HIS A 730 10.38 17.55 -6.72
CA HIS A 730 11.20 16.38 -6.46
C HIS A 730 10.93 15.78 -5.06
N PHE A 731 10.80 16.62 -4.04
CA PHE A 731 10.50 16.17 -2.68
C PHE A 731 9.15 15.46 -2.55
N PHE A 732 8.19 15.75 -3.42
CA PHE A 732 6.95 14.99 -3.52
C PHE A 732 7.22 13.51 -3.85
N ASP A 733 7.98 13.24 -4.91
CA ASP A 733 8.31 11.86 -5.30
C ASP A 733 9.25 11.17 -4.29
N VAL A 734 10.08 11.95 -3.57
CA VAL A 734 10.84 11.43 -2.41
C VAL A 734 9.87 10.95 -1.32
N GLY A 735 8.81 11.71 -1.02
CA GLY A 735 7.75 11.31 -0.10
C GLY A 735 7.09 9.99 -0.48
N ARG A 736 6.70 9.86 -1.77
CA ARG A 736 6.16 8.59 -2.32
C ARG A 736 7.14 7.44 -2.17
N THR A 737 8.42 7.68 -2.44
CA THR A 737 9.47 6.65 -2.30
C THR A 737 9.67 6.22 -0.84
N ILE A 738 9.63 7.15 0.12
CA ILE A 738 9.74 6.80 1.55
C ILE A 738 8.52 5.97 1.99
N ALA A 739 7.32 6.32 1.54
CA ALA A 739 6.11 5.55 1.81
C ALA A 739 6.23 4.11 1.28
N PHE A 740 6.71 3.95 0.04
CA PHE A 740 6.94 2.63 -0.54
C PHE A 740 8.00 1.81 0.20
N ARG A 741 9.11 2.43 0.61
CA ARG A 741 10.12 1.74 1.44
C ARG A 741 9.56 1.27 2.78
N TRP A 742 8.74 2.09 3.43
CA TRP A 742 8.08 1.73 4.68
C TRP A 742 7.16 0.52 4.46
N LEU A 743 6.37 0.57 3.39
CA LEU A 743 5.47 -0.51 2.98
C LEU A 743 6.22 -1.82 2.76
N LEU A 744 7.33 -1.82 2.02
CA LEU A 744 8.15 -3.02 1.81
C LEU A 744 8.67 -3.59 3.14
N GLY A 745 9.09 -2.71 4.06
CA GLY A 745 9.44 -3.11 5.42
C GLY A 745 8.28 -3.76 6.17
N ASP A 746 7.05 -3.28 5.94
CA ASP A 746 5.84 -3.80 6.60
C ASP A 746 5.41 -5.16 6.05
N TYR A 747 5.50 -5.36 4.74
CA TYR A 747 5.30 -6.67 4.12
C TYR A 747 6.31 -7.71 4.62
N ILE A 748 7.58 -7.32 4.74
CA ILE A 748 8.62 -8.18 5.32
C ILE A 748 8.28 -8.51 6.78
N ALA A 749 7.90 -7.51 7.58
CA ALA A 749 7.50 -7.75 8.97
C ALA A 749 6.27 -8.67 9.06
N PHE A 750 5.29 -8.52 8.17
CA PHE A 750 4.11 -9.36 8.14
C PHE A 750 4.44 -10.82 7.83
N GLU A 751 5.31 -11.09 6.84
CA GLU A 751 5.72 -12.47 6.55
C GLU A 751 6.50 -13.12 7.69
N ASN A 752 7.29 -12.33 8.43
CA ASN A 752 7.94 -12.79 9.65
C ASN A 752 6.94 -13.11 10.76
N TRP A 753 5.92 -12.27 10.93
CA TRP A 753 4.83 -12.53 11.87
C TRP A 753 4.06 -13.80 11.49
N ILE A 754 3.72 -13.99 10.21
CA ILE A 754 3.05 -15.21 9.72
C ILE A 754 3.89 -16.45 10.07
N HIS A 755 5.19 -16.40 9.79
CA HIS A 755 6.09 -17.52 10.11
C HIS A 755 6.09 -17.86 11.60
N LEU A 756 6.19 -16.85 12.48
CA LEU A 756 6.12 -17.06 13.93
C LEU A 756 4.75 -17.60 14.36
N ARG A 757 3.65 -17.09 13.80
CA ARG A 757 2.30 -17.54 14.14
C ARG A 757 2.04 -18.99 13.71
N VAL A 758 2.43 -19.37 12.49
CA VAL A 758 2.32 -20.76 12.03
C VAL A 758 3.12 -21.68 12.94
N ARG A 759 4.35 -21.31 13.29
CA ARG A 759 5.16 -22.09 14.21
C ARG A 759 4.54 -22.19 15.61
N GLN A 760 3.98 -21.10 16.12
CA GLN A 760 3.26 -21.10 17.39
C GLN A 760 2.05 -22.05 17.37
N LEU A 761 1.27 -22.07 16.28
CA LEU A 761 0.13 -22.98 16.13
C LEU A 761 0.56 -24.45 16.06
N ILE A 762 1.72 -24.75 15.46
CA ILE A 762 2.27 -26.10 15.42
C ILE A 762 2.77 -26.53 16.80
N GLU A 763 3.40 -25.64 17.56
CA GLU A 763 3.90 -25.92 18.91
C GLU A 763 2.76 -26.01 19.94
N THR A 764 1.78 -25.11 19.82
CA THR A 764 0.62 -24.98 20.71
C THR A 764 -0.63 -24.82 19.83
N PRO A 765 -1.39 -25.91 19.57
CA PRO A 765 -2.51 -25.91 18.63
C PRO A 765 -3.76 -25.24 19.24
N VAL A 766 -3.66 -23.93 19.46
CA VAL A 766 -4.73 -23.06 19.97
C VAL A 766 -5.00 -22.00 18.91
N SER A 767 -6.07 -22.23 18.16
CA SER A 767 -6.48 -21.35 17.07
C SER A 767 -7.15 -20.10 17.64
N GLY A 768 -6.81 -18.94 17.06
CA GLY A 768 -7.55 -17.70 17.34
C GLY A 768 -8.96 -17.73 16.75
N VAL A 769 -9.22 -18.65 15.82
CA VAL A 769 -10.47 -18.76 15.06
C VAL A 769 -11.62 -19.27 15.93
N ILE A 770 -11.37 -20.13 16.95
CA ILE A 770 -12.45 -20.80 17.71
C ILE A 770 -12.29 -20.87 19.25
N THR A 771 -11.13 -20.64 19.89
CA THR A 771 -11.06 -20.80 21.36
C THR A 771 -11.35 -19.54 22.17
N GLU A 772 -12.49 -19.58 22.88
CA GLU A 772 -12.70 -19.10 24.26
C GLU A 772 -11.65 -18.14 24.85
N ASP A 773 -11.78 -16.83 24.57
CA ASP A 773 -11.79 -15.72 25.56
C ASP A 773 -11.80 -14.33 24.88
N CYS A 774 -12.71 -14.11 23.93
CA CYS A 774 -13.17 -12.74 23.65
C CYS A 774 -14.10 -12.21 24.77
N LYS A 775 -14.23 -12.91 25.90
CA LYS A 775 -14.80 -12.37 27.14
C LYS A 775 -13.78 -11.44 27.79
N GLY A 776 -13.69 -10.20 27.30
CA GLY A 776 -13.12 -9.16 28.15
C GLY A 776 -12.61 -7.87 27.52
N LYS A 777 -12.46 -7.73 26.19
CA LYS A 777 -11.88 -6.47 25.65
C LYS A 777 -12.47 -5.88 24.37
N CYS A 778 -13.38 -6.55 23.67
CA CYS A 778 -14.00 -5.99 22.45
C CYS A 778 -15.47 -5.61 22.60
N CYS A 779 -16.14 -6.03 23.68
CA CYS A 779 -17.38 -5.39 24.09
C CYS A 779 -16.99 -4.21 24.99
N PRO A 780 -17.24 -2.95 24.60
CA PRO A 780 -17.25 -1.88 25.59
C PRO A 780 -18.18 -2.31 26.74
N SER A 781 -17.78 -2.01 27.98
CA SER A 781 -18.74 -1.93 29.08
C SER A 781 -19.96 -1.13 28.58
N SER A 782 -21.15 -1.51 29.02
CA SER A 782 -22.50 -1.09 28.62
C SER A 782 -22.78 0.42 28.46
N ASP A 783 -21.78 1.28 28.63
CA ASP A 783 -21.94 2.70 28.88
C ASP A 783 -21.48 3.60 27.72
N ASP A 784 -21.12 3.05 26.54
CA ASP A 784 -21.02 3.82 25.29
C ASP A 784 -21.25 2.92 24.06
N TYR A 785 -22.38 3.06 23.38
CA TYR A 785 -22.68 2.41 22.09
C TYR A 785 -21.76 3.00 21.00
N ILE A 786 -20.53 2.49 20.86
CA ILE A 786 -19.63 2.90 19.77
C ILE A 786 -19.94 2.03 18.54
N ASN A 787 -20.51 2.65 17.49
CA ASN A 787 -20.78 1.99 16.22
C ASN A 787 -19.48 1.39 15.62
N PRO A 788 -19.50 0.14 15.14
CA PRO A 788 -18.37 -0.43 14.40
C PRO A 788 -18.02 0.38 13.17
N ILE A 789 -16.72 0.48 12.87
CA ILE A 789 -16.19 1.27 11.76
C ILE A 789 -16.80 0.88 10.41
N HIS A 790 -17.02 -0.42 10.17
CA HIS A 790 -17.63 -0.87 8.91
C HIS A 790 -19.09 -0.43 8.76
N LYS A 791 -19.84 -0.32 9.86
CA LYS A 791 -21.21 0.21 9.85
C LYS A 791 -21.21 1.72 9.59
N MET A 792 -20.34 2.46 10.27
CA MET A 792 -20.18 3.91 10.03
C MET A 792 -19.80 4.19 8.57
N GLN A 793 -18.89 3.38 7.99
CA GLN A 793 -18.53 3.49 6.57
C GLN A 793 -19.72 3.14 5.68
N PHE A 794 -20.42 2.03 5.96
CA PHE A 794 -21.59 1.60 5.21
C PHE A 794 -22.66 2.70 5.13
N GLU A 795 -23.01 3.29 6.28
CA GLU A 795 -23.99 4.39 6.37
C GLU A 795 -23.55 5.59 5.53
N ARG A 796 -22.26 5.96 5.58
CA ARG A 796 -21.70 7.07 4.80
C ARG A 796 -21.80 6.86 3.29
N LEU A 797 -21.50 5.64 2.85
CA LEU A 797 -21.55 5.27 1.44
C LEU A 797 -22.99 5.13 0.97
N ASP A 798 -23.88 4.63 1.84
CA ASP A 798 -25.31 4.51 1.56
C ASP A 798 -25.97 5.88 1.40
N GLU A 799 -25.66 6.86 2.25
CA GLU A 799 -26.06 8.27 2.06
C GLU A 799 -25.67 8.79 0.67
N THR A 800 -24.48 8.43 0.20
CA THR A 800 -23.99 8.85 -1.12
C THR A 800 -24.74 8.13 -2.24
N MET A 801 -24.93 6.82 -2.11
CA MET A 801 -25.62 5.99 -3.11
C MET A 801 -27.09 6.35 -3.26
N LYS A 802 -27.77 6.71 -2.16
CA LYS A 802 -29.17 7.16 -2.19
C LYS A 802 -29.40 8.42 -3.02
N LEU A 803 -28.37 9.24 -3.22
CA LEU A 803 -28.44 10.44 -4.05
C LEU A 803 -28.01 10.21 -5.50
N MET A 804 -27.51 9.02 -5.84
CA MET A 804 -27.07 8.72 -7.20
C MET A 804 -28.25 8.45 -8.13
N ASP A 805 -28.12 8.89 -9.38
CA ASP A 805 -29.04 8.47 -10.44
C ASP A 805 -28.84 6.98 -10.75
N GLN A 806 -29.91 6.19 -10.70
CA GLN A 806 -29.84 4.74 -10.90
C GLN A 806 -29.38 4.37 -12.32
N GLY A 807 -29.78 5.13 -13.34
CA GLY A 807 -29.32 4.93 -14.71
C GLY A 807 -27.81 5.19 -14.85
N LYS A 808 -27.28 6.15 -14.09
CA LYS A 808 -25.84 6.43 -13.99
C LYS A 808 -25.07 5.35 -13.24
N ILE A 809 -25.65 4.77 -12.18
CA ILE A 809 -25.07 3.57 -11.55
C ILE A 809 -24.94 2.44 -12.57
N ASP A 810 -25.96 2.21 -13.39
CA ASP A 810 -25.94 1.16 -14.41
C ASP A 810 -24.94 1.45 -15.54
N GLU A 811 -24.75 2.73 -15.91
CA GLU A 811 -23.71 3.19 -16.83
C GLU A 811 -22.30 2.88 -16.28
N LEU A 812 -22.05 3.16 -14.98
CA LEU A 812 -20.81 2.82 -14.29
C LEU A 812 -20.56 1.31 -14.30
N LYS A 813 -21.56 0.52 -13.89
CA LYS A 813 -21.50 -0.96 -13.90
C LYS A 813 -21.24 -1.51 -15.30
N THR A 814 -21.81 -0.88 -16.34
CA THR A 814 -21.57 -1.26 -17.74
C THR A 814 -20.13 -0.94 -18.16
N SER A 815 -19.62 0.24 -17.80
CA SER A 815 -18.24 0.65 -18.04
C SER A 815 -17.24 -0.30 -17.36
N PHE A 816 -17.51 -0.73 -16.12
CA PHE A 816 -16.72 -1.73 -15.41
C PHE A 816 -16.67 -3.08 -16.14
N LYS A 817 -17.80 -3.51 -16.74
CA LYS A 817 -17.86 -4.75 -17.52
C LYS A 817 -17.05 -4.66 -18.81
N GLN A 818 -17.00 -3.49 -19.44
CA GLN A 818 -16.30 -3.25 -20.72
C GLN A 818 -14.78 -3.11 -20.59
N ARG A 819 -14.26 -2.80 -19.40
CA ARG A 819 -12.82 -2.73 -19.15
C ARG A 819 -12.10 -4.02 -19.55
N SER A 820 -10.88 -3.88 -20.08
CA SER A 820 -10.01 -4.99 -20.45
C SER A 820 -9.65 -5.81 -19.20
N LYS A 821 -10.48 -6.81 -18.87
CA LYS A 821 -10.19 -7.73 -17.78
C LYS A 821 -8.87 -8.42 -18.09
N SER A 822 -7.99 -8.56 -17.10
CA SER A 822 -6.88 -9.50 -17.16
C SER A 822 -7.44 -10.84 -17.65
N LYS A 823 -6.78 -11.42 -18.66
CA LYS A 823 -7.21 -12.67 -19.29
C LYS A 823 -6.28 -13.80 -18.86
N GLY A 824 -6.82 -15.02 -18.84
CA GLY A 824 -6.03 -16.22 -18.58
C GLY A 824 -5.48 -16.28 -17.15
N THR A 825 -4.18 -16.53 -17.01
CA THR A 825 -3.56 -16.91 -15.73
C THR A 825 -3.38 -15.74 -14.74
N ALA A 826 -3.30 -14.49 -15.23
CA ALA A 826 -3.21 -13.32 -14.35
C ALA A 826 -4.51 -13.13 -13.55
N LYS A 827 -5.66 -13.35 -14.20
CA LYS A 827 -6.96 -13.32 -13.54
C LYS A 827 -7.08 -14.37 -12.44
N MET A 828 -6.65 -15.60 -12.74
CA MET A 828 -6.69 -16.70 -11.77
C MET A 828 -5.84 -16.38 -10.54
N LEU A 829 -4.63 -15.83 -10.74
CA LEU A 829 -3.77 -15.41 -9.64
C LEU A 829 -4.42 -14.31 -8.79
N PHE A 830 -4.97 -13.27 -9.43
CA PHE A 830 -5.68 -12.20 -8.72
C PHE A 830 -6.87 -12.74 -7.92
N GLN A 831 -7.71 -13.59 -8.52
CA GLN A 831 -8.85 -14.20 -7.84
C GLN A 831 -8.42 -15.04 -6.64
N ARG A 832 -7.32 -15.81 -6.77
CA ARG A 832 -6.75 -16.57 -5.65
C ARG A 832 -6.26 -15.65 -4.53
N GLN A 833 -5.50 -14.61 -4.86
CA GLN A 833 -5.00 -13.63 -3.90
C GLN A 833 -6.15 -12.91 -3.17
N ASN A 834 -7.13 -12.41 -3.93
CA ASN A 834 -8.30 -11.74 -3.39
C ASN A 834 -9.11 -12.65 -2.44
N HIS A 835 -9.35 -13.91 -2.82
CA HIS A 835 -10.06 -14.85 -1.98
C HIS A 835 -9.28 -15.20 -0.69
N LEU A 836 -7.96 -15.40 -0.77
CA LEU A 836 -7.11 -15.62 0.42
C LEU A 836 -7.14 -14.42 1.38
N VAL A 837 -7.09 -13.20 0.85
CA VAL A 837 -7.22 -11.97 1.62
C VAL A 837 -8.58 -11.92 2.32
N ARG A 838 -9.68 -12.19 1.60
CA ARG A 838 -11.03 -12.24 2.17
C ARG A 838 -11.17 -13.31 3.25
N ARG A 839 -10.65 -14.52 3.03
CA ARG A 839 -10.59 -15.59 4.05
C ARG A 839 -9.83 -15.15 5.29
N ALA A 840 -8.68 -14.49 5.13
CA ALA A 840 -7.89 -14.00 6.25
C ALA A 840 -8.64 -12.95 7.09
N ILE A 841 -9.42 -12.08 6.45
CA ILE A 841 -10.31 -11.13 7.13
C ILE A 841 -11.48 -11.86 7.81
N LEU A 842 -12.11 -12.80 7.09
CA LEU A 842 -13.26 -13.55 7.57
C LEU A 842 -12.92 -14.40 8.80
N PHE A 843 -11.74 -14.99 8.85
CA PHE A 843 -11.34 -15.82 10.00
C PHE A 843 -10.65 -14.98 11.10
N ASP A 844 -10.42 -13.69 10.89
CA ASP A 844 -9.68 -12.78 11.78
C ASP A 844 -8.34 -13.35 12.26
N VAL A 845 -7.64 -14.08 11.36
CA VAL A 845 -6.40 -14.79 11.67
C VAL A 845 -5.15 -13.93 11.58
N VAL A 846 -5.29 -12.63 11.32
CA VAL A 846 -4.16 -11.70 11.13
C VAL A 846 -4.16 -10.67 12.24
N ASP A 847 -3.01 -10.50 12.91
CA ASP A 847 -2.86 -9.48 13.94
C ASP A 847 -3.17 -8.08 13.39
N SER A 848 -3.92 -7.30 14.17
CA SER A 848 -4.28 -5.89 13.92
C SER A 848 -3.12 -5.01 13.42
N HIS A 849 -1.86 -5.34 13.71
CA HIS A 849 -0.73 -4.56 13.19
C HIS A 849 -0.57 -4.65 11.66
N PHE A 850 -1.08 -5.71 11.02
CA PHE A 850 -0.85 -6.02 9.60
C PHE A 850 -2.12 -6.10 8.76
N THR A 851 -3.30 -6.06 9.35
CA THR A 851 -4.59 -6.14 8.62
C THR A 851 -4.79 -5.06 7.56
N HIS A 852 -4.18 -3.87 7.71
CA HIS A 852 -4.22 -2.84 6.66
C HIS A 852 -3.65 -3.34 5.32
N ILE A 853 -2.71 -4.31 5.33
CA ILE A 853 -2.17 -4.95 4.12
C ILE A 853 -3.26 -5.69 3.35
N LEU A 854 -4.22 -6.28 4.07
CA LEU A 854 -5.37 -6.96 3.49
C LEU A 854 -6.31 -5.97 2.80
N GLY A 855 -6.22 -4.68 3.11
CA GLY A 855 -6.96 -3.60 2.45
C GLY A 855 -6.26 -3.00 1.23
N HIS A 856 -5.06 -3.44 0.85
CA HIS A 856 -4.32 -2.79 -0.25
C HIS A 856 -4.99 -2.96 -1.62
N THR A 857 -5.03 -1.87 -2.38
CA THR A 857 -5.72 -1.74 -3.68
C THR A 857 -5.47 -2.91 -4.65
N HIS A 858 -4.25 -3.41 -4.79
CA HIS A 858 -3.91 -4.47 -5.77
C HIS A 858 -4.47 -5.86 -5.42
N PHE A 859 -5.07 -6.04 -4.24
CA PHE A 859 -5.84 -7.25 -3.91
C PHE A 859 -7.34 -7.12 -4.22
N TRP A 860 -7.82 -5.92 -4.51
CA TRP A 860 -9.25 -5.62 -4.68
C TRP A 860 -9.59 -5.08 -6.07
N ILE A 861 -8.65 -4.40 -6.72
CA ILE A 861 -8.79 -3.83 -8.06
C ILE A 861 -7.72 -4.45 -8.95
N GLN A 862 -8.16 -4.94 -10.11
CA GLN A 862 -7.39 -5.83 -11.00
C GLN A 862 -6.77 -5.12 -12.20
#